data_AF-A0A535RDG4-F1
#
_entry.id   AF-A0A535RDG4-F1
#
_cell.length_a   1.000
_cell.length_b   1.000
_cell.length_c   1.000
_cell.angle_alpha   90.00
_cell.angle_beta   90.00
_cell.angle_gamma   90.00
#
_symmetry.space_group_name_H-M   'P 1'
#
loop_
_entity.id
_entity.type
_entity.pdbx_description
1 polymer ?
#
loop_
_entity_poly.entity_id
_entity_poly.type
_entity_poly.pdbx_seq_one_letter_code
_entity_poly.pdbx_strand_id
1 'polypeptide(L)'
;MWEVRDSAQPGHGHAMGGSPMSGLVWRGRRMARAAMVSSAVVLVGLFVPGASSAGASTSLPADSDSSYTDPYVDAGTPSAANDSNTGSYTADQVTSGGTDEGNPYALLARNDWLTGIFGTSRPSGVSGRLLQELQNQQTRYPLQVAGAQPAPGLPAWRSVGPTRDVRNFNGNKLTVTDSGRLQAILPHSSDADTVYVLAAGGGVWKTTNFTRPYPTWVPKTDGVFTTSGGALALGGDPNTLYLGLGDPFNGQPLAGGAMLRSTDGGDTWTPAPFIGLPGAGMVVEIKVDTSQPQDTVLVGTDNGLFRSTDGGLTYSAVAGIPAGSVVWSLAHTSAGWLASSEAGCGAGCAGFGPSSLFLSIDRGASWQPIGNSGGGYSGAGRTTLAIGSTGDSVVYAFAATPDGFRQADLFRSVDGGQTWTPLNLSSRAPANPNPDQPDMNLMGGQAWYNQLVLIDPSDASRNTVYLAGMLSSAKSTDGGQTWTLLTNWRAQFGLTYAHADFHAAAFSSLGPSPTIFFGDDGGLAITTDGGATFSTDKNQGLVDTQDYSVTTDPTHPDSILTGLQDLGTRARQGSTSTFNGTLGGDGFGAAWSQANGDLAMGSVYFDRLFTSSNPGQPNWQPHTSGINLGDASFFTALTSPSPVADPTGQVFYTTSLPHVYKTDNGGRYWNSILNLRGGFIRPTLNPVSVSPLATNHVAAVGNAGAIFVTADGGRHWTASHINGQVPGWLGFNSTVAWGNNSVLYAASASPFPHPRVAKSSDGGAHWVAAAAGLPDVPINHLLASPADPTGNTVYAATFLGIYQTTDGGQNWQLFGSGLPAVQVFSLYLSPDGGLLRAATFGRGIWETGQATQLSPATPRSPQTFKVPGDFPTVQAAVDAAAAGDTIALAPGTYAEQVTISKDLNLRGASSGTSTIKAPSALHFGPVAGRRSILTILNAANVDISDVYITGPGTEPCNSPTSLQEGVLIVQNAALTMSSGGITDMHAGSISGSCSLSGRSTSGVRAGLRNGGVDGQPLSGRLTMTGVSVSGYTGDGIVVRGFGSTGAITRNRITGPGSGTLALPNGVEVLAGAIATLSDNTISNNLCDLPAICGPDPIGQVQSAGILVASRPGTAITHNQLTNNDIGTYLIFAGGCCSDSGNTLTNNRYFGAAIQDGDNALSNDSIVGGQVGVAVVADSEDTTGTLHNVSIQQTSVAATQTISCCGFTAHLVGS
;
A
#
# COMPACT_ATOMS: atom_id res chain seq x y z
N MET A 1 -42.69 29.97 22.52
CA MET A 1 -42.75 30.25 23.96
C MET A 1 -43.40 29.03 24.63
N TRP A 2 -42.70 28.38 25.56
CA TRP A 2 -43.31 28.04 26.86
C TRP A 2 -44.08 29.28 27.36
N GLU A 3 -45.25 29.19 27.97
CA GLU A 3 -45.39 28.89 29.40
C GLU A 3 -46.89 28.63 29.71
N VAL A 4 -47.33 27.56 30.39
CA VAL A 4 -47.22 27.14 31.81
C VAL A 4 -48.61 27.20 32.48
N ARG A 5 -48.83 26.26 33.41
CA ARG A 5 -49.89 26.11 34.45
C ARG A 5 -51.03 25.15 34.09
N ASP A 6 -51.42 24.15 34.90
CA ASP A 6 -51.22 23.92 36.34
C ASP A 6 -51.26 22.41 36.72
N SER A 7 -50.72 22.15 37.92
CA SER A 7 -50.71 20.95 38.81
C SER A 7 -52.08 20.25 39.01
N ALA A 8 -52.26 19.01 39.51
CA ALA A 8 -51.46 18.00 40.21
C ALA A 8 -52.11 16.58 40.08
N GLN A 9 -51.27 15.55 40.18
CA GLN A 9 -51.40 14.13 40.66
C GLN A 9 -52.79 13.59 41.13
N PRO A 10 -53.08 12.26 41.02
CA PRO A 10 -52.13 11.18 41.33
C PRO A 10 -52.15 9.90 40.46
N GLY A 11 -51.01 9.19 40.49
CA GLY A 11 -50.97 7.75 40.76
C GLY A 11 -51.27 6.73 39.65
N HIS A 12 -50.18 6.21 39.07
CA HIS A 12 -49.95 4.85 38.54
C HIS A 12 -50.73 4.32 37.32
N GLY A 13 -49.93 3.98 36.28
CA GLY A 13 -49.96 2.65 35.67
C GLY A 13 -50.56 2.52 34.26
N HIS A 14 -49.67 2.42 33.26
CA HIS A 14 -49.80 1.72 31.96
C HIS A 14 -51.11 1.79 31.16
N ALA A 15 -51.04 2.30 29.90
CA ALA A 15 -51.52 1.61 28.68
C ALA A 15 -51.39 2.50 27.41
N MET A 16 -51.39 1.82 26.26
CA MET A 16 -51.24 2.29 24.87
C MET A 16 -52.51 2.92 24.23
N GLY A 17 -52.32 3.56 23.07
CA GLY A 17 -53.34 3.98 22.07
C GLY A 17 -53.55 5.50 22.06
N GLY A 18 -53.76 6.25 20.96
CA GLY A 18 -54.22 6.03 19.59
C GLY A 18 -54.99 7.30 19.17
N SER A 19 -54.82 7.77 17.91
CA SER A 19 -55.37 8.93 17.16
C SER A 19 -56.90 9.24 17.34
N PRO A 20 -57.57 10.27 16.73
CA PRO A 20 -57.24 11.08 15.52
C PRO A 20 -57.80 12.55 15.37
N MET A 21 -57.35 13.23 14.30
CA MET A 21 -58.00 14.15 13.30
C MET A 21 -58.95 15.35 13.62
N SER A 22 -58.58 16.51 13.02
CA SER A 22 -59.29 17.38 12.01
C SER A 22 -60.17 18.62 12.36
N GLY A 23 -60.01 19.69 11.53
CA GLY A 23 -60.97 20.78 11.21
C GLY A 23 -60.44 22.24 11.34
N LEU A 24 -60.01 22.99 10.28
CA LEU A 24 -60.74 23.96 9.39
C LEU A 24 -61.59 25.03 10.13
N VAL A 25 -61.66 26.36 9.88
CA VAL A 25 -61.73 27.28 8.69
C VAL A 25 -61.44 28.75 9.19
N TRP A 26 -60.98 29.78 8.43
CA TRP A 26 -61.79 30.81 7.72
C TRP A 26 -60.94 31.88 6.96
N ARG A 27 -61.58 32.55 5.97
CA ARG A 27 -61.02 33.43 4.89
C ARG A 27 -61.24 34.96 5.10
N GLY A 28 -60.51 35.79 4.32
CA GLY A 28 -60.95 37.11 3.78
C GLY A 28 -59.94 37.66 2.73
N ARG A 29 -60.24 37.71 1.41
CA ARG A 29 -60.69 38.85 0.53
C ARG A 29 -59.70 40.03 0.41
N ARG A 30 -59.43 40.72 -0.73
CA ARG A 30 -59.59 40.56 -2.22
C ARG A 30 -59.06 41.86 -2.92
N MET A 31 -58.80 41.77 -4.25
CA MET A 31 -58.73 42.80 -5.36
C MET A 31 -57.32 43.02 -5.97
N ALA A 32 -57.07 43.11 -7.30
CA ALA A 32 -57.85 42.91 -8.53
C ALA A 32 -56.95 42.86 -9.82
N ARG A 33 -57.33 41.99 -10.80
CA ARG A 33 -57.38 42.03 -12.32
C ARG A 33 -56.31 42.78 -13.18
N ALA A 34 -55.92 42.41 -14.42
CA ALA A 34 -56.56 41.79 -15.62
C ALA A 34 -55.50 41.19 -16.61
N ALA A 35 -55.69 40.05 -17.33
CA ALA A 35 -56.17 39.80 -18.74
C ALA A 35 -55.34 40.46 -19.89
N MET A 36 -54.88 39.84 -21.00
CA MET A 36 -55.57 39.21 -22.17
C MET A 36 -54.52 38.61 -23.18
N VAL A 37 -54.75 37.45 -23.83
CA VAL A 37 -55.19 37.16 -25.24
C VAL A 37 -54.11 37.11 -26.36
N SER A 38 -54.27 36.09 -27.22
CA SER A 38 -53.50 35.53 -28.35
C SER A 38 -53.43 36.32 -29.68
N SER A 39 -52.41 36.04 -30.53
CA SER A 39 -52.43 35.76 -32.01
C SER A 39 -51.04 36.02 -32.64
N ALA A 40 -50.39 35.04 -33.31
CA ALA A 40 -50.25 34.83 -34.77
C ALA A 40 -49.15 35.69 -35.46
N VAL A 41 -48.40 35.38 -36.53
CA VAL A 41 -48.13 34.25 -37.48
C VAL A 41 -47.09 34.79 -38.52
N VAL A 42 -46.41 33.91 -39.30
CA VAL A 42 -45.77 34.12 -40.66
C VAL A 42 -44.38 34.80 -40.75
N LEU A 43 -43.43 34.48 -41.65
CA LEU A 43 -43.11 33.35 -42.57
C LEU A 43 -41.78 33.69 -43.31
N VAL A 44 -40.93 32.67 -43.59
CA VAL A 44 -40.10 32.37 -44.79
C VAL A 44 -39.00 33.31 -45.37
N GLY A 45 -37.85 32.66 -45.65
CA GLY A 45 -37.11 32.70 -46.94
C GLY A 45 -35.64 33.14 -46.85
N LEU A 46 -34.66 32.75 -47.68
CA LEU A 46 -34.44 31.81 -48.81
C LEU A 46 -32.93 31.95 -49.18
N PHE A 47 -32.28 30.87 -49.68
CA PHE A 47 -31.09 30.80 -50.59
C PHE A 47 -29.72 31.51 -50.30
N VAL A 48 -28.65 30.73 -50.01
CA VAL A 48 -27.54 30.21 -50.89
C VAL A 48 -27.19 31.02 -52.18
N PRO A 49 -25.98 30.98 -52.83
CA PRO A 49 -24.58 30.54 -52.52
C PRO A 49 -23.45 31.55 -52.95
N GLY A 50 -22.18 31.16 -52.74
CA GLY A 50 -21.04 31.55 -53.61
C GLY A 50 -19.68 31.21 -52.97
N ALA A 51 -19.14 29.99 -53.08
CA ALA A 51 -18.42 29.39 -54.21
C ALA A 51 -16.89 29.69 -54.24
N SER A 52 -16.11 28.58 -54.22
CA SER A 52 -14.84 28.34 -54.95
C SER A 52 -13.59 29.19 -54.57
N SER A 53 -12.34 28.73 -54.59
CA SER A 53 -11.72 27.48 -55.05
C SER A 53 -10.21 27.48 -54.74
N ALA A 54 -9.70 26.32 -54.32
CA ALA A 54 -8.57 25.55 -54.86
C ALA A 54 -7.20 26.22 -55.17
N GLY A 55 -6.13 25.48 -54.82
CA GLY A 55 -4.82 25.63 -55.44
C GLY A 55 -3.67 25.04 -54.63
N ALA A 56 -3.34 23.77 -54.88
CA ALA A 56 -2.15 23.10 -54.36
C ALA A 56 -0.90 23.39 -55.22
N SER A 57 0.30 23.36 -54.63
CA SER A 57 1.38 22.42 -54.98
C SER A 57 2.76 22.77 -54.38
N THR A 58 3.29 21.81 -53.63
CA THR A 58 4.68 21.26 -53.57
C THR A 58 5.91 22.18 -53.56
N SER A 59 6.73 22.07 -52.51
CA SER A 59 8.11 21.54 -52.59
C SER A 59 8.75 21.37 -51.18
N LEU A 60 9.40 20.23 -50.95
CA LEU A 60 10.47 20.00 -49.96
C LEU A 60 11.83 20.16 -50.68
N PRO A 61 13.03 20.21 -50.03
CA PRO A 61 13.36 19.91 -48.62
C PRO A 61 14.37 20.87 -47.94
N ALA A 62 14.59 20.72 -46.62
CA ALA A 62 15.90 20.61 -45.93
C ALA A 62 15.85 21.08 -44.45
N ASP A 63 16.47 20.29 -43.58
CA ASP A 63 16.65 20.48 -42.14
C ASP A 63 17.37 21.79 -41.77
N SER A 64 16.93 22.43 -40.68
CA SER A 64 17.82 23.02 -39.67
C SER A 64 17.08 23.29 -38.36
N ASP A 65 17.77 22.91 -37.29
CA ASP A 65 17.47 22.95 -35.87
C ASP A 65 17.20 24.36 -35.28
N SER A 66 16.62 24.38 -34.07
CA SER A 66 16.54 25.47 -33.07
C SER A 66 15.56 26.65 -33.28
N SER A 67 14.42 26.60 -32.56
CA SER A 67 13.89 27.65 -31.65
C SER A 67 12.40 27.42 -31.38
N TYR A 68 12.06 26.73 -30.28
CA TYR A 68 10.71 26.73 -29.73
C TYR A 68 10.59 27.96 -28.82
N THR A 69 9.91 28.99 -29.29
CA THR A 69 9.52 30.15 -28.48
C THR A 69 8.27 29.81 -27.68
N ASP A 70 8.39 29.98 -26.37
CA ASP A 70 7.34 29.95 -25.35
C ASP A 70 6.12 30.81 -25.73
N PRO A 71 4.87 30.31 -25.72
CA PRO A 71 3.67 31.11 -25.93
C PRO A 71 3.14 31.82 -24.66
N TYR A 72 3.85 31.81 -23.52
CA TYR A 72 3.41 32.47 -22.28
C TYR A 72 4.16 33.75 -21.94
N VAL A 73 3.95 34.83 -22.71
CA VAL A 73 4.20 36.20 -22.23
C VAL A 73 3.16 37.15 -22.81
N ASP A 74 2.35 37.79 -21.95
CA ASP A 74 1.85 39.12 -22.26
C ASP A 74 1.78 40.01 -21.01
N ALA A 75 2.04 41.31 -21.24
CA ALA A 75 2.35 42.31 -20.24
C ALA A 75 1.14 43.20 -19.92
N GLY A 76 0.87 43.45 -18.62
CA GLY A 76 0.02 44.56 -18.19
C GLY A 76 -0.68 44.37 -16.83
N THR A 77 -0.29 45.16 -15.83
CA THR A 77 -1.02 45.39 -14.56
C THR A 77 -2.38 46.07 -14.81
N PRO A 78 -3.49 45.81 -14.05
CA PRO A 78 -3.76 46.63 -12.84
C PRO A 78 -4.70 46.06 -11.71
N SER A 79 -4.51 46.66 -10.53
CA SER A 79 -5.40 47.02 -9.39
C SER A 79 -6.73 46.31 -9.05
N ALA A 80 -6.88 46.10 -7.73
CA ALA A 80 -8.04 45.62 -6.95
C ALA A 80 -9.39 46.37 -7.10
N ALA A 81 -10.51 45.63 -7.01
CA ALA A 81 -11.80 46.09 -6.45
C ALA A 81 -12.80 44.94 -6.19
N ASN A 82 -13.59 45.08 -5.12
CA ASN A 82 -14.78 44.31 -4.71
C ASN A 82 -15.84 44.16 -5.83
N ASP A 83 -16.63 43.07 -5.87
CA ASP A 83 -18.07 43.10 -5.53
C ASP A 83 -18.80 41.72 -5.62
N SER A 84 -20.04 41.77 -5.15
CA SER A 84 -21.03 40.79 -4.69
C SER A 84 -21.74 39.84 -5.69
N ASN A 85 -22.09 38.66 -5.14
CA ASN A 85 -23.19 37.72 -5.46
C ASN A 85 -24.14 38.06 -6.64
N THR A 86 -24.03 37.32 -7.75
CA THR A 86 -25.12 36.62 -8.48
C THR A 86 -24.52 35.78 -9.62
N GLY A 87 -24.97 34.53 -9.77
CA GLY A 87 -24.28 33.47 -10.51
C GLY A 87 -24.20 33.63 -12.03
N SER A 88 -22.97 33.55 -12.54
CA SER A 88 -22.59 33.02 -13.86
C SER A 88 -21.10 32.66 -13.80
N TYR A 89 -20.77 31.38 -13.90
CA TYR A 89 -19.38 30.91 -13.93
C TYR A 89 -18.84 31.10 -15.35
N THR A 90 -17.89 32.03 -15.54
CA THR A 90 -17.24 32.26 -16.84
C THR A 90 -15.74 32.02 -16.75
N ALA A 91 -15.19 31.34 -17.77
CA ALA A 91 -13.81 30.88 -17.86
C ALA A 91 -12.76 31.99 -18.11
N ASP A 92 -13.16 33.27 -18.15
CA ASP A 92 -12.29 34.40 -18.52
C ASP A 92 -11.36 34.89 -17.39
N GLN A 93 -11.39 34.28 -16.19
CA GLN A 93 -10.51 34.64 -15.07
C GLN A 93 -9.25 33.77 -14.94
N VAL A 94 -8.97 32.89 -15.91
CA VAL A 94 -7.84 31.94 -15.89
C VAL A 94 -6.60 32.56 -16.54
N THR A 95 -5.97 33.55 -15.89
CA THR A 95 -4.63 34.03 -16.28
C THR A 95 -3.82 34.47 -15.05
N SER A 96 -2.96 33.58 -14.54
CA SER A 96 -1.65 33.90 -13.93
C SER A 96 -1.04 32.65 -13.28
N GLY A 97 0.10 32.19 -13.81
CA GLY A 97 1.25 31.60 -13.10
C GLY A 97 1.13 30.41 -12.14
N GLY A 98 0.00 30.14 -11.48
CA GLY A 98 -0.19 29.05 -10.53
C GLY A 98 -0.77 27.78 -11.17
N THR A 99 -0.64 26.64 -10.50
CA THR A 99 -1.50 25.48 -10.80
C THR A 99 -2.95 25.92 -10.63
N ASP A 100 -3.83 25.56 -11.58
CA ASP A 100 -5.26 25.90 -11.52
C ASP A 100 -5.97 25.27 -10.29
N GLU A 101 -5.29 24.42 -9.53
CA GLU A 101 -5.70 23.81 -8.25
C GLU A 101 -5.81 24.80 -7.08
N GLY A 102 -5.08 25.93 -7.14
CA GLY A 102 -5.24 27.03 -6.19
C GLY A 102 -6.51 27.86 -6.41
N ASN A 103 -7.27 27.55 -7.45
CA ASN A 103 -8.50 28.25 -7.78
C ASN A 103 -9.63 27.83 -6.81
N PRO A 104 -10.25 28.75 -6.06
CA PRO A 104 -11.39 28.44 -5.19
C PRO A 104 -12.55 27.77 -5.94
N TYR A 105 -12.67 27.95 -7.26
CA TYR A 105 -13.67 27.28 -8.10
C TYR A 105 -13.37 25.78 -8.34
N ALA A 106 -12.09 25.37 -8.45
CA ALA A 106 -11.69 23.95 -8.52
C ALA A 106 -12.06 23.21 -7.23
N LEU A 107 -11.82 23.88 -6.11
CA LEU A 107 -12.10 23.41 -4.77
C LEU A 107 -13.60 23.28 -4.49
N LEU A 108 -14.40 24.27 -4.90
CA LEU A 108 -15.86 24.20 -4.81
C LEU A 108 -16.40 23.06 -5.67
N ALA A 109 -15.87 22.83 -6.88
CA ALA A 109 -16.30 21.71 -7.73
C ALA A 109 -15.94 20.34 -7.14
N ARG A 110 -14.74 20.17 -6.58
CA ARG A 110 -14.33 18.96 -5.84
C ARG A 110 -15.20 18.76 -4.60
N ASN A 111 -15.45 19.82 -3.83
CA ASN A 111 -16.28 19.76 -2.62
C ASN A 111 -17.77 19.53 -2.93
N ASP A 112 -18.31 20.09 -4.01
CA ASP A 112 -19.66 19.85 -4.49
C ASP A 112 -19.82 18.43 -5.02
N TRP A 113 -18.78 17.87 -5.64
CA TRP A 113 -18.72 16.47 -5.99
C TRP A 113 -18.72 15.55 -4.76
N LEU A 114 -17.89 15.85 -3.75
CA LEU A 114 -17.84 15.12 -2.48
C LEU A 114 -19.19 15.19 -1.75
N THR A 115 -19.75 16.39 -1.63
CA THR A 115 -21.09 16.64 -1.07
C THR A 115 -22.17 15.91 -1.89
N GLY A 116 -21.98 15.82 -3.20
CA GLY A 116 -22.83 15.11 -4.13
C GLY A 116 -22.63 13.59 -4.16
N ILE A 117 -21.72 13.00 -3.40
CA ILE A 117 -21.60 11.53 -3.21
C ILE A 117 -22.00 11.14 -1.78
N PHE A 118 -21.51 11.88 -0.79
CA PHE A 118 -21.67 11.54 0.63
C PHE A 118 -22.78 12.33 1.33
N GLY A 119 -23.39 13.30 0.64
CA GLY A 119 -24.27 14.30 1.25
C GLY A 119 -23.47 15.38 1.99
N THR A 120 -24.17 16.38 2.52
CA THR A 120 -23.56 17.45 3.34
C THR A 120 -23.12 16.94 4.72
N SER A 121 -23.56 15.75 5.13
CA SER A 121 -23.15 15.07 6.36
C SER A 121 -22.13 13.99 6.03
N ARG A 122 -20.88 14.09 6.51
CA ARG A 122 -19.97 12.92 6.61
C ARG A 122 -20.60 11.97 7.63
N PRO A 123 -21.26 10.86 7.21
CA PRO A 123 -22.00 10.07 8.17
C PRO A 123 -20.97 9.19 8.89
N SER A 124 -20.73 9.45 10.18
CA SER A 124 -19.88 8.63 11.05
C SER A 124 -20.23 7.13 11.03
N GLY A 125 -21.44 6.77 10.58
CA GLY A 125 -21.85 5.39 10.32
C GLY A 125 -21.28 4.75 9.03
N VAL A 126 -20.74 5.51 8.07
CA VAL A 126 -20.14 4.95 6.83
C VAL A 126 -18.85 4.23 7.16
N SER A 127 -17.94 4.86 7.91
CA SER A 127 -16.69 4.23 8.34
C SER A 127 -16.98 2.96 9.14
N GLY A 128 -17.88 3.02 10.13
CA GLY A 128 -18.34 1.84 10.88
C GLY A 128 -18.90 0.71 10.00
N ARG A 129 -19.67 1.05 8.94
CA ARG A 129 -20.18 0.06 7.98
C ARG A 129 -19.09 -0.53 7.10
N LEU A 130 -18.21 0.29 6.52
CA LEU A 130 -17.08 -0.19 5.70
C LEU A 130 -16.23 -1.18 6.50
N LEU A 131 -15.98 -0.86 7.77
CA LEU A 131 -15.27 -1.73 8.70
C LEU A 131 -16.01 -3.07 8.90
N GLN A 132 -17.33 -3.03 9.10
CA GLN A 132 -18.15 -4.23 9.25
C GLN A 132 -18.19 -5.07 7.96
N GLU A 133 -18.38 -4.45 6.81
CA GLU A 133 -18.42 -5.13 5.51
C GLU A 133 -17.09 -5.80 5.18
N LEU A 134 -15.98 -5.18 5.59
CA LEU A 134 -14.70 -5.80 5.40
C LEU A 134 -14.49 -7.00 6.35
N GLN A 135 -14.90 -6.92 7.61
CA GLN A 135 -14.89 -8.09 8.50
C GLN A 135 -15.71 -9.25 7.90
N ASN A 136 -16.86 -8.93 7.29
CA ASN A 136 -17.69 -9.91 6.59
C ASN A 136 -16.96 -10.49 5.37
N GLN A 137 -16.28 -9.66 4.57
CA GLN A 137 -15.46 -10.08 3.42
C GLN A 137 -14.34 -11.02 3.85
N GLN A 138 -13.57 -10.68 4.88
CA GLN A 138 -12.47 -11.50 5.38
C GLN A 138 -12.96 -12.85 5.93
N THR A 139 -14.12 -12.85 6.60
CA THR A 139 -14.76 -14.08 7.09
C THR A 139 -15.23 -14.98 5.94
N ARG A 140 -15.75 -14.37 4.87
CA ARG A 140 -16.29 -15.10 3.71
C ARG A 140 -15.20 -15.58 2.75
N TYR A 141 -14.11 -14.84 2.63
CA TYR A 141 -13.02 -15.08 1.66
C TYR A 141 -11.63 -15.11 2.33
N PRO A 142 -11.40 -15.95 3.34
CA PRO A 142 -10.16 -15.94 4.13
C PRO A 142 -8.90 -16.32 3.33
N LEU A 143 -9.05 -16.96 2.16
CA LEU A 143 -7.93 -17.33 1.28
C LEU A 143 -7.60 -16.27 0.21
N GLN A 144 -8.37 -15.18 0.14
CA GLN A 144 -8.20 -14.13 -0.87
C GLN A 144 -7.64 -12.82 -0.31
N VAL A 145 -7.58 -12.70 1.02
CA VAL A 145 -6.95 -11.57 1.71
C VAL A 145 -5.45 -11.51 1.40
N ALA A 146 -4.87 -10.30 1.44
CA ALA A 146 -3.44 -10.14 1.24
C ALA A 146 -2.63 -10.96 2.27
N GLY A 147 -1.56 -11.61 1.82
CA GLY A 147 -0.71 -12.49 2.63
C GLY A 147 -1.25 -13.91 2.86
N ALA A 148 -2.52 -14.20 2.53
CA ALA A 148 -3.04 -15.57 2.59
C ALA A 148 -2.52 -16.43 1.44
N GLN A 149 -2.40 -17.74 1.67
CA GLN A 149 -2.15 -18.69 0.58
C GLN A 149 -3.44 -18.87 -0.23
N PRO A 150 -3.44 -18.53 -1.53
CA PRO A 150 -4.64 -18.63 -2.34
C PRO A 150 -5.02 -20.08 -2.64
N ALA A 151 -6.32 -20.32 -2.80
CA ALA A 151 -6.80 -21.60 -3.29
C ALA A 151 -6.30 -21.85 -4.73
N PRO A 152 -5.96 -23.10 -5.11
CA PRO A 152 -5.57 -23.43 -6.47
C PRO A 152 -6.60 -22.96 -7.50
N GLY A 153 -6.13 -22.31 -8.57
CA GLY A 153 -6.97 -21.81 -9.67
C GLY A 153 -7.57 -20.41 -9.45
N LEU A 154 -7.37 -19.79 -8.28
CA LEU A 154 -7.72 -18.38 -8.10
C LEU A 154 -6.69 -17.47 -8.78
N PRO A 155 -7.12 -16.45 -9.54
CA PRO A 155 -6.20 -15.45 -10.09
C PRO A 155 -5.47 -14.70 -8.97
N ALA A 156 -4.15 -14.61 -9.05
CA ALA A 156 -3.34 -13.86 -8.09
C ALA A 156 -3.06 -12.45 -8.62
N TRP A 157 -3.31 -11.45 -7.77
CA TRP A 157 -2.97 -10.06 -8.07
C TRP A 157 -1.50 -9.81 -7.79
N ARG A 158 -0.82 -9.10 -8.71
CA ARG A 158 0.55 -8.62 -8.53
C ARG A 158 0.62 -7.12 -8.72
N SER A 159 1.38 -6.44 -7.87
CA SER A 159 1.69 -5.03 -8.07
C SER A 159 2.62 -4.84 -9.27
N VAL A 160 2.39 -3.78 -10.04
CA VAL A 160 3.15 -3.40 -11.24
C VAL A 160 3.94 -2.10 -11.01
N GLY A 161 3.73 -1.43 -9.87
CA GLY A 161 4.26 -0.10 -9.57
C GLY A 161 3.20 1.00 -9.78
N PRO A 162 3.58 2.28 -9.92
CA PRO A 162 4.95 2.79 -10.02
C PRO A 162 5.83 2.43 -8.81
N THR A 163 7.08 2.05 -9.06
CA THR A 163 8.11 1.91 -8.00
C THR A 163 9.18 2.99 -8.11
N ARG A 164 9.21 3.67 -9.25
CA ARG A 164 10.18 4.69 -9.62
C ARG A 164 9.72 5.41 -10.89
N ASP A 165 10.19 6.62 -11.02
CA ASP A 165 10.31 7.47 -12.19
C ASP A 165 11.76 7.98 -12.29
N VAL A 166 12.18 8.25 -13.52
CA VAL A 166 13.52 8.82 -13.81
C VAL A 166 13.37 10.24 -14.35
N ARG A 167 12.20 10.55 -14.92
CA ARG A 167 11.90 11.83 -15.52
C ARG A 167 10.45 12.19 -15.26
N ASN A 168 10.24 13.42 -14.80
CA ASN A 168 8.92 14.03 -14.70
C ASN A 168 8.81 15.24 -15.59
N PHE A 169 7.62 15.42 -16.13
CA PHE A 169 7.31 16.55 -16.98
C PHE A 169 6.14 17.33 -16.39
N ASN A 170 6.45 18.53 -15.91
CA ASN A 170 5.48 19.45 -15.34
C ASN A 170 5.75 20.87 -15.83
N GLY A 171 5.69 21.05 -17.15
CA GLY A 171 6.19 22.25 -17.86
C GLY A 171 7.71 22.21 -18.08
N ASN A 172 8.47 21.80 -17.06
CA ASN A 172 9.90 21.52 -17.15
C ASN A 172 10.19 20.03 -17.06
N LYS A 173 11.34 19.62 -17.61
CA LYS A 173 11.87 18.26 -17.46
C LYS A 173 12.68 18.17 -16.17
N LEU A 174 12.21 17.35 -15.24
CA LEU A 174 12.83 17.09 -13.94
C LEU A 174 13.44 15.70 -13.91
N THR A 175 14.56 15.53 -13.19
CA THR A 175 15.18 14.23 -12.91
C THR A 175 15.03 13.97 -11.41
N VAL A 176 13.90 13.38 -11.05
CA VAL A 176 13.44 13.19 -9.67
C VAL A 176 12.76 11.84 -9.56
N THR A 177 12.59 11.36 -8.33
CA THR A 177 11.72 10.21 -8.05
C THR A 177 10.58 10.61 -7.13
N ASP A 178 9.35 10.60 -7.63
CA ASP A 178 8.15 10.93 -6.86
C ASP A 178 7.39 9.64 -6.47
N SER A 179 6.75 9.69 -5.31
CA SER A 179 5.78 8.71 -4.82
C SER A 179 4.47 9.42 -4.50
N GLY A 180 3.56 8.81 -3.73
CA GLY A 180 2.29 9.43 -3.32
C GLY A 180 2.36 10.27 -2.05
N ARG A 181 1.25 10.95 -1.73
CA ARG A 181 1.09 11.84 -0.57
C ARG A 181 1.37 11.18 0.78
N LEU A 182 2.28 11.79 1.53
CA LEU A 182 2.64 11.38 2.88
C LEU A 182 1.92 12.21 3.97
N GLN A 183 1.31 11.50 4.91
CA GLN A 183 0.65 12.06 6.10
C GLN A 183 1.57 12.13 7.32
N ALA A 184 2.52 11.19 7.44
CA ALA A 184 3.44 11.15 8.56
C ALA A 184 4.78 10.53 8.16
N ILE A 185 5.84 11.02 8.80
CA ILE A 185 7.21 10.52 8.65
C ILE A 185 7.75 10.31 10.07
N LEU A 186 8.16 9.09 10.40
CA LEU A 186 8.67 8.73 11.72
C LEU A 186 10.06 8.11 11.58
N PRO A 187 11.14 8.91 11.64
CA PRO A 187 12.46 8.35 11.85
C PRO A 187 12.51 7.66 13.22
N HIS A 188 13.17 6.50 13.28
CA HIS A 188 13.32 5.76 14.52
C HIS A 188 14.18 6.53 15.52
N SER A 189 13.91 6.40 16.81
CA SER A 189 14.55 7.23 17.86
C SER A 189 16.01 6.88 18.14
N SER A 190 16.46 5.69 17.74
CA SER A 190 17.81 5.19 18.01
C SER A 190 18.50 4.49 16.84
N ASP A 191 17.85 4.43 15.66
CA ASP A 191 18.39 3.76 14.48
C ASP A 191 18.19 4.65 13.24
N ALA A 192 19.29 5.12 12.65
CA ALA A 192 19.25 5.98 11.47
C ALA A 192 18.76 5.26 10.21
N ASP A 193 18.79 3.92 10.18
CA ASP A 193 18.35 3.12 9.05
C ASP A 193 16.86 2.78 9.09
N THR A 194 16.20 2.93 10.24
CA THR A 194 14.78 2.63 10.39
C THR A 194 13.94 3.89 10.24
N VAL A 195 13.11 3.94 9.21
CA VAL A 195 12.14 5.03 8.97
C VAL A 195 10.80 4.44 8.58
N TYR A 196 9.74 4.99 9.16
CA TYR A 196 8.37 4.72 8.76
C TYR A 196 7.77 5.92 8.03
N VAL A 197 6.95 5.66 7.02
CA VAL A 197 6.09 6.66 6.40
C VAL A 197 4.64 6.16 6.39
N LEU A 198 3.70 7.08 6.54
CA LEU A 198 2.27 6.81 6.36
C LEU A 198 1.79 7.57 5.13
N ALA A 199 1.29 6.86 4.14
CA ALA A 199 0.65 7.45 2.96
C ALA A 199 -0.88 7.55 3.16
N ALA A 200 -1.50 8.61 2.64
CA ALA A 200 -2.91 8.95 2.92
C ALA A 200 -3.91 7.84 2.51
N GLY A 201 -3.66 7.20 1.37
CA GLY A 201 -4.38 6.00 0.91
C GLY A 201 -3.52 4.73 0.81
N GLY A 202 -2.21 4.86 1.02
CA GLY A 202 -1.24 3.79 0.75
C GLY A 202 -0.71 3.04 1.96
N GLY A 203 -1.17 3.42 3.15
CA GLY A 203 -0.88 2.74 4.39
C GLY A 203 0.52 3.01 4.92
N VAL A 204 0.97 2.18 5.87
CA VAL A 204 2.28 2.33 6.50
C VAL A 204 3.33 1.60 5.68
N TRP A 205 4.46 2.25 5.44
CA TRP A 205 5.66 1.64 4.89
C TRP A 205 6.82 1.78 5.87
N LYS A 206 7.68 0.76 5.89
CA LYS A 206 8.90 0.72 6.71
C LYS A 206 10.09 0.45 5.82
N THR A 207 11.19 1.10 6.13
CA THR A 207 12.52 0.67 5.71
C THR A 207 13.42 0.46 6.92
N THR A 208 14.42 -0.40 6.78
CA THR A 208 15.48 -0.64 7.79
C THR A 208 16.87 -0.50 7.17
N ASN A 209 16.98 0.24 6.07
CA ASN A 209 18.23 0.56 5.39
C ASN A 209 18.21 1.98 4.80
N PHE A 210 17.53 2.91 5.49
CA PHE A 210 17.26 4.27 5.04
C PHE A 210 18.54 5.04 4.65
N THR A 211 19.70 4.77 5.24
CA THR A 211 20.95 5.47 4.91
C THR A 211 21.50 5.12 3.52
N ARG A 212 21.06 4.00 2.91
CA ARG A 212 21.44 3.66 1.53
C ARG A 212 20.85 4.66 0.53
N PRO A 213 21.54 4.98 -0.59
CA PRO A 213 21.01 5.89 -1.60
C PRO A 213 19.57 5.54 -2.04
N TYR A 214 19.31 4.25 -2.24
CA TYR A 214 18.00 3.70 -2.56
C TYR A 214 17.59 2.67 -1.50
N PRO A 215 16.73 3.05 -0.54
CA PRO A 215 16.26 2.15 0.49
C PRO A 215 15.27 1.11 -0.07
N THR A 216 15.02 0.06 0.72
CA THR A 216 13.99 -0.93 0.43
C THR A 216 12.79 -0.65 1.33
N TRP A 217 11.64 -0.39 0.71
CA TRP A 217 10.38 -0.14 1.42
C TRP A 217 9.51 -1.38 1.46
N VAL A 218 8.91 -1.59 2.63
CA VAL A 218 8.02 -2.71 2.91
C VAL A 218 6.68 -2.20 3.40
N PRO A 219 5.55 -2.62 2.78
CA PRO A 219 4.23 -2.25 3.28
C PRO A 219 3.90 -3.01 4.56
N LYS A 220 3.33 -2.32 5.54
CA LYS A 220 2.99 -2.83 6.88
C LYS A 220 1.51 -2.97 7.13
N THR A 221 0.69 -2.55 6.17
CA THR A 221 -0.77 -2.51 6.31
C THR A 221 -1.51 -3.26 5.20
N ASP A 222 -0.82 -4.05 4.38
CA ASP A 222 -1.50 -4.84 3.34
C ASP A 222 -2.47 -5.88 3.93
N GLY A 223 -2.13 -6.46 5.09
CA GLY A 223 -3.00 -7.35 5.86
C GLY A 223 -3.99 -6.64 6.78
N VAL A 224 -3.93 -5.31 6.88
CA VAL A 224 -4.90 -4.51 7.62
C VAL A 224 -6.12 -4.26 6.75
N PHE A 225 -7.28 -4.03 7.37
CA PHE A 225 -8.55 -3.86 6.68
C PHE A 225 -8.68 -2.56 5.87
N THR A 226 -7.74 -1.63 5.94
CA THR A 226 -7.77 -0.44 5.07
C THR A 226 -6.38 0.16 5.05
N THR A 227 -6.01 0.70 3.90
CA THR A 227 -4.77 1.45 3.73
C THR A 227 -4.96 2.96 3.93
N SER A 228 -6.17 3.40 4.32
CA SER A 228 -6.43 4.81 4.61
C SER A 228 -5.73 5.28 5.89
N GLY A 229 -4.62 5.97 5.70
CA GLY A 229 -3.80 6.52 6.76
C GLY A 229 -4.29 7.89 7.20
N GLY A 230 -4.64 8.01 8.48
CA GLY A 230 -4.92 9.30 9.12
C GLY A 230 -3.68 9.87 9.80
N ALA A 231 -3.17 9.16 10.80
CA ALA A 231 -2.00 9.55 11.58
C ALA A 231 -1.20 8.33 12.08
N LEU A 232 0.08 8.52 12.38
CA LEU A 232 0.97 7.50 12.91
C LEU A 232 1.85 8.09 14.03
N ALA A 233 2.08 7.34 15.10
CA ALA A 233 3.01 7.74 16.17
C ALA A 233 3.80 6.54 16.73
N LEU A 234 5.02 6.81 17.20
CA LEU A 234 5.83 5.87 17.97
C LEU A 234 5.44 5.90 19.46
N GLY A 235 5.47 4.73 20.11
CA GLY A 235 5.34 4.59 21.55
C GLY A 235 6.65 4.78 22.31
N GLY A 236 6.64 4.49 23.62
CA GLY A 236 7.86 4.53 24.45
C GLY A 236 8.88 3.46 24.07
N ASP A 237 8.40 2.29 23.65
CA ASP A 237 9.21 1.31 22.90
C ASP A 237 9.24 1.72 21.41
N PRO A 238 10.41 1.91 20.80
CA PRO A 238 10.56 2.24 19.38
C PRO A 238 9.96 1.23 18.38
N ASN A 239 9.57 0.03 18.83
CA ASN A 239 8.81 -0.95 18.02
C ASN A 239 7.29 -0.85 18.22
N THR A 240 6.82 -0.04 19.17
CA THR A 240 5.39 0.21 19.34
C THR A 240 4.94 1.31 18.40
N LEU A 241 3.92 1.04 17.59
CA LEU A 241 3.30 2.00 16.68
C LEU A 241 1.82 2.13 16.99
N TYR A 242 1.30 3.35 16.97
CA TYR A 242 -0.12 3.64 17.00
C TYR A 242 -0.54 4.21 15.65
N LEU A 243 -1.45 3.52 14.97
CA LEU A 243 -1.98 3.91 13.67
C LEU A 243 -3.44 4.33 13.83
N GLY A 244 -3.74 5.55 13.39
CA GLY A 244 -5.07 6.09 13.26
C GLY A 244 -5.50 6.08 11.81
N LEU A 245 -6.72 5.60 11.57
CA LEU A 245 -7.24 5.39 10.23
C LEU A 245 -8.22 6.49 9.80
N GLY A 246 -8.28 6.71 8.50
CA GLY A 246 -9.14 7.72 7.86
C GLY A 246 -8.34 8.97 7.50
N ASP A 247 -8.13 9.15 6.21
CA ASP A 247 -7.47 10.31 5.61
C ASP A 247 -8.30 11.60 5.86
N PRO A 248 -7.72 12.64 6.48
CA PRO A 248 -8.43 13.88 6.76
C PRO A 248 -8.68 14.78 5.53
N PHE A 249 -7.94 14.58 4.44
CA PHE A 249 -7.92 15.51 3.31
C PHE A 249 -8.65 14.98 2.07
N ASN A 250 -8.66 13.67 1.87
CA ASN A 250 -9.52 13.07 0.87
C ASN A 250 -10.93 12.96 1.45
N GLY A 251 -11.84 13.84 1.03
CA GLY A 251 -13.23 13.84 1.51
C GLY A 251 -14.06 12.59 1.18
N GLN A 252 -13.44 11.53 0.67
CA GLN A 252 -13.99 10.20 0.63
C GLN A 252 -13.78 9.54 2.00
N PRO A 253 -14.81 9.22 2.78
CA PRO A 253 -14.64 8.36 3.94
C PRO A 253 -14.25 6.97 3.44
N LEU A 254 -12.95 6.75 3.27
CA LEU A 254 -12.35 5.44 3.44
C LEU A 254 -12.64 4.99 4.88
N ALA A 255 -12.58 3.69 5.14
CA ALA A 255 -12.75 3.17 6.49
C ALA A 255 -11.76 3.87 7.45
N GLY A 256 -12.30 4.55 8.47
CA GLY A 256 -11.55 5.43 9.36
C GLY A 256 -12.21 5.59 10.73
N GLY A 257 -11.69 6.50 11.55
CA GLY A 257 -12.19 6.70 12.92
C GLY A 257 -11.90 5.50 13.82
N ALA A 258 -10.77 4.84 13.58
CA ALA A 258 -10.36 3.64 14.29
C ALA A 258 -8.86 3.67 14.58
N MET A 259 -8.48 3.00 15.67
CA MET A 259 -7.11 2.88 16.16
C MET A 259 -6.62 1.44 16.06
N LEU A 260 -5.34 1.32 15.74
CA LEU A 260 -4.56 0.09 15.70
C LEU A 260 -3.25 0.31 16.45
N ARG A 261 -2.72 -0.76 17.02
CA ARG A 261 -1.43 -0.81 17.70
C ARG A 261 -0.59 -1.97 17.20
N SER A 262 0.65 -1.69 16.84
CA SER A 262 1.68 -2.71 16.67
C SER A 262 2.66 -2.65 17.84
N THR A 263 3.26 -3.78 18.18
CA THR A 263 4.37 -3.87 19.17
C THR A 263 5.63 -4.50 18.58
N ASP A 264 5.62 -4.77 17.27
CA ASP A 264 6.68 -5.44 16.51
C ASP A 264 7.12 -4.61 15.29
N GLY A 265 6.94 -3.29 15.36
CA GLY A 265 7.37 -2.36 14.31
C GLY A 265 6.56 -2.49 13.02
N GLY A 266 5.25 -2.77 13.14
CA GLY A 266 4.26 -2.77 12.07
C GLY A 266 4.04 -4.12 11.40
N ASP A 267 4.68 -5.20 11.86
CA ASP A 267 4.53 -6.52 11.24
C ASP A 267 3.17 -7.15 11.58
N THR A 268 2.68 -6.90 12.79
CA THR A 268 1.32 -7.25 13.21
C THR A 268 0.62 -6.08 13.90
N TRP A 269 -0.71 -6.04 13.79
CA TRP A 269 -1.55 -4.99 14.35
C TRP A 269 -2.63 -5.58 15.25
N THR A 270 -2.84 -4.95 16.40
CA THR A 270 -3.76 -5.35 17.47
C THR A 270 -4.51 -4.14 18.03
N PRO A 271 -5.71 -4.33 18.62
CA PRO A 271 -6.49 -5.55 18.57
C PRO A 271 -6.95 -5.84 17.13
N ALA A 272 -7.03 -7.12 16.77
CA ALA A 272 -7.67 -7.50 15.52
C ALA A 272 -9.20 -7.57 15.75
N PRO A 273 -10.02 -6.86 14.95
CA PRO A 273 -9.61 -6.09 13.79
C PRO A 273 -9.16 -4.65 14.11
N PHE A 274 -9.76 -3.92 15.08
CA PHE A 274 -9.36 -2.55 15.49
C PHE A 274 -10.15 -2.06 16.72
N ILE A 275 -9.86 -0.83 17.21
CA ILE A 275 -10.67 -0.09 18.21
C ILE A 275 -11.37 1.09 17.54
N GLY A 276 -12.70 1.06 17.46
CA GLY A 276 -13.47 2.19 16.92
C GLY A 276 -13.51 3.37 17.89
N LEU A 277 -13.46 4.60 17.36
CA LEU A 277 -13.62 5.85 18.10
C LEU A 277 -15.04 6.39 17.86
N PRO A 278 -15.96 6.31 18.84
CA PRO A 278 -17.35 6.65 18.63
C PRO A 278 -17.59 8.03 18.02
N GLY A 279 -18.24 8.06 16.86
CA GLY A 279 -18.61 9.29 16.15
C GLY A 279 -17.52 9.92 15.29
N ALA A 280 -16.27 9.45 15.38
CA ALA A 280 -15.19 9.90 14.50
C ALA A 280 -15.23 9.17 13.16
N GLY A 281 -14.94 9.89 12.08
CA GLY A 281 -14.75 9.35 10.74
C GLY A 281 -13.29 9.32 10.30
N MET A 282 -12.43 10.14 10.93
CA MET A 282 -11.00 10.28 10.62
C MET A 282 -10.17 10.51 11.87
N VAL A 283 -8.93 10.01 11.85
CA VAL A 283 -7.92 10.32 12.86
C VAL A 283 -6.93 11.30 12.26
N VAL A 284 -6.84 12.48 12.86
CA VAL A 284 -6.09 13.61 12.29
C VAL A 284 -4.69 13.69 12.89
N GLU A 285 -4.55 13.45 14.19
CA GLU A 285 -3.26 13.50 14.87
C GLU A 285 -3.18 12.51 16.03
N ILE A 286 -2.00 11.95 16.25
CA ILE A 286 -1.69 11.11 17.42
C ILE A 286 -0.43 11.65 18.09
N LYS A 287 -0.49 11.82 19.42
CA LYS A 287 0.69 12.09 20.25
C LYS A 287 0.71 11.12 21.42
N VAL A 288 1.91 10.67 21.78
CA VAL A 288 2.12 9.70 22.85
C VAL A 288 2.95 10.33 23.96
N ASP A 289 2.45 10.27 25.17
CA ASP A 289 3.18 10.60 26.39
C ASP A 289 3.78 9.31 26.96
N THR A 290 5.10 9.19 26.85
CA THR A 290 5.88 8.01 27.24
C THR A 290 6.50 8.14 28.64
N SER A 291 6.15 9.19 29.39
CA SER A 291 6.74 9.45 30.71
C SER A 291 6.16 8.58 31.84
N GLN A 292 5.27 7.63 31.53
CA GLN A 292 4.72 6.65 32.47
C GLN A 292 5.07 5.24 32.05
N PRO A 293 4.95 4.25 32.96
CA PRO A 293 5.17 2.84 32.62
C PRO A 293 4.28 2.31 31.48
N GLN A 294 3.12 2.94 31.27
CA GLN A 294 2.24 2.70 30.13
C GLN A 294 2.12 3.99 29.33
N ASP A 295 2.16 3.86 28.00
CA ASP A 295 1.93 4.98 27.10
C ASP A 295 0.53 5.57 27.35
N THR A 296 0.48 6.90 27.47
CA THR A 296 -0.77 7.65 27.35
C THR A 296 -0.88 8.18 25.92
N VAL A 297 -1.93 7.76 25.20
CA VAL A 297 -2.10 8.09 23.78
C VAL A 297 -3.23 9.10 23.64
N LEU A 298 -2.93 10.25 23.03
CA LEU A 298 -3.90 11.31 22.69
C LEU A 298 -4.19 11.26 21.19
N VAL A 299 -5.47 11.31 20.82
CA VAL A 299 -5.94 11.10 19.44
C VAL A 299 -6.91 12.19 19.02
N GLY A 300 -6.43 13.13 18.21
CA GLY A 300 -7.24 14.17 17.59
C GLY A 300 -8.06 13.62 16.42
N THR A 301 -9.35 13.96 16.37
CA THR A 301 -10.28 13.46 15.35
C THR A 301 -11.15 14.58 14.80
N ASP A 302 -12.04 14.24 13.86
CA ASP A 302 -13.15 15.11 13.42
C ASP A 302 -14.32 15.19 14.40
N ASN A 303 -14.23 14.48 15.53
CA ASN A 303 -15.24 14.44 16.56
C ASN A 303 -14.64 14.66 17.96
N GLY A 304 -13.76 15.64 18.08
CA GLY A 304 -13.06 15.99 19.31
C GLY A 304 -11.79 15.19 19.56
N LEU A 305 -11.42 15.06 20.84
CA LEU A 305 -10.17 14.44 21.29
C LEU A 305 -10.47 13.17 22.12
N PHE A 306 -9.75 12.09 21.83
CA PHE A 306 -9.79 10.84 22.57
C PHE A 306 -8.47 10.59 23.30
N ARG A 307 -8.52 9.78 24.37
CA ARG A 307 -7.37 9.44 25.20
C ARG A 307 -7.40 7.97 25.63
N SER A 308 -6.23 7.36 25.64
CA SER A 308 -5.93 6.06 26.25
C SER A 308 -4.88 6.22 27.35
N THR A 309 -4.99 5.42 28.42
CA THR A 309 -3.99 5.33 29.51
C THR A 309 -3.46 3.91 29.73
N ASP A 310 -3.81 2.99 28.85
CA ASP A 310 -3.52 1.57 28.94
C ASP A 310 -2.69 1.09 27.74
N GLY A 311 -1.88 1.99 27.16
CA GLY A 311 -1.08 1.69 25.98
C GLY A 311 -1.92 1.39 24.74
N GLY A 312 -3.00 2.14 24.54
CA GLY A 312 -3.87 2.05 23.37
C GLY A 312 -4.78 0.82 23.32
N LEU A 313 -5.07 0.18 24.45
CA LEU A 313 -6.02 -0.95 24.51
C LEU A 313 -7.47 -0.46 24.56
N THR A 314 -7.72 0.69 25.20
CA THR A 314 -9.03 1.35 25.21
C THR A 314 -8.90 2.86 25.05
N TYR A 315 -9.90 3.49 24.43
CA TYR A 315 -9.96 4.94 24.21
C TYR A 315 -11.27 5.50 24.74
N SER A 316 -11.22 6.71 25.30
CA SER A 316 -12.38 7.47 25.76
C SER A 316 -12.28 8.94 25.34
N ALA A 317 -13.42 9.56 25.01
CA ALA A 317 -13.47 11.00 24.75
C ALA A 317 -13.07 11.80 26.00
N VAL A 318 -12.34 12.90 25.83
CA VAL A 318 -11.90 13.76 26.94
C VAL A 318 -12.89 14.88 27.22
N ALA A 319 -12.88 15.41 28.45
CA ALA A 319 -13.71 16.54 28.82
C ALA A 319 -13.08 17.88 28.38
N GLY A 320 -13.92 18.83 27.96
CA GLY A 320 -13.54 20.23 27.71
C GLY A 320 -13.39 20.62 26.24
N ILE A 321 -13.03 19.67 25.37
CA ILE A 321 -13.05 19.87 23.91
C ILE A 321 -14.41 19.38 23.36
N PRO A 322 -15.16 20.21 22.61
CA PRO A 322 -16.47 19.82 22.10
C PRO A 322 -16.44 18.59 21.18
N ALA A 323 -17.46 17.73 21.26
CA ALA A 323 -17.72 16.75 20.20
C ALA A 323 -18.14 17.47 18.91
N GLY A 324 -17.77 16.91 17.76
CA GLY A 324 -18.01 17.50 16.43
C GLY A 324 -17.07 18.64 16.03
N SER A 325 -16.07 18.99 16.85
CA SER A 325 -14.95 19.83 16.42
C SER A 325 -13.81 18.98 15.85
N VAL A 326 -13.03 19.56 14.94
CA VAL A 326 -11.84 18.90 14.41
C VAL A 326 -10.64 19.30 15.27
N VAL A 327 -9.93 18.32 15.82
CA VAL A 327 -8.69 18.55 16.57
C VAL A 327 -7.52 18.34 15.63
N TRP A 328 -6.96 19.44 15.13
CA TRP A 328 -5.95 19.41 14.08
C TRP A 328 -4.54 19.19 14.58
N SER A 329 -4.22 19.65 15.78
CA SER A 329 -2.85 19.54 16.28
C SER A 329 -2.71 19.50 17.79
N LEU A 330 -1.68 18.78 18.26
CA LEU A 330 -1.35 18.56 19.67
C LEU A 330 0.14 18.82 19.92
N ALA A 331 0.46 19.57 20.97
CA ALA A 331 1.84 19.83 21.38
C ALA A 331 2.01 19.76 22.90
N HIS A 332 3.07 19.11 23.40
CA HIS A 332 3.39 19.09 24.82
C HIS A 332 4.43 20.16 25.14
N THR A 333 3.96 21.26 25.73
CA THR A 333 4.72 22.48 25.99
C THR A 333 5.11 22.58 27.47
N SER A 334 5.86 23.63 27.83
CA SER A 334 6.18 23.93 29.23
C SER A 334 4.95 24.23 30.10
N ALA A 335 3.82 24.59 29.50
CA ALA A 335 2.58 24.89 30.21
C ALA A 335 1.66 23.65 30.37
N GLY A 336 1.91 22.59 29.59
CA GLY A 336 1.07 21.40 29.54
C GLY A 336 0.82 20.95 28.10
N TRP A 337 -0.20 20.12 27.90
CA TRP A 337 -0.64 19.73 26.56
C TRP A 337 -1.51 20.83 25.95
N LEU A 338 -1.14 21.29 24.77
CA LEU A 338 -1.84 22.28 23.96
C LEU A 338 -2.54 21.57 22.79
N ALA A 339 -3.78 21.96 22.49
CA ALA A 339 -4.54 21.46 21.35
C ALA A 339 -5.09 22.63 20.52
N SER A 340 -5.03 22.53 19.20
CA SER A 340 -5.81 23.35 18.28
C SER A 340 -7.09 22.60 17.89
N SER A 341 -8.23 23.26 18.07
CA SER A 341 -9.53 22.70 17.69
C SER A 341 -10.32 23.69 16.85
N GLU A 342 -10.62 23.29 15.63
CA GLU A 342 -11.49 24.04 14.72
C GLU A 342 -12.94 23.67 14.97
N ALA A 343 -13.77 24.69 15.20
CA ALA A 343 -15.20 24.49 15.37
C ALA A 343 -15.77 23.86 14.09
N GLY A 344 -16.30 22.64 14.22
CA GLY A 344 -17.10 22.06 13.14
C GLY A 344 -18.38 22.88 12.97
N CYS A 345 -18.76 23.16 11.73
CA CYS A 345 -20.02 23.84 11.40
C CYS A 345 -21.27 22.94 11.53
N GLY A 346 -21.15 21.78 12.17
CA GLY A 346 -22.18 20.73 12.22
C GLY A 346 -22.19 19.84 10.97
N ALA A 347 -23.21 19.00 10.85
CA ALA A 347 -23.44 18.18 9.67
C ALA A 347 -23.79 19.08 8.48
N GLY A 348 -22.82 19.42 7.62
CA GLY A 348 -23.12 20.37 6.56
C GLY A 348 -21.98 20.80 5.65
N CYS A 349 -20.82 21.15 6.21
CA CYS A 349 -19.78 21.83 5.44
C CYS A 349 -18.40 21.21 5.68
N ALA A 350 -17.48 21.54 4.76
CA ALA A 350 -16.10 21.07 4.70
C ALA A 350 -15.20 21.62 5.82
N GLY A 351 -15.61 21.48 7.09
CA GLY A 351 -14.72 21.66 8.24
C GLY A 351 -14.04 23.02 8.37
N PHE A 352 -14.67 24.10 7.91
CA PHE A 352 -14.13 25.45 8.06
C PHE A 352 -14.82 26.20 9.18
N GLY A 353 -14.03 26.74 10.11
CA GLY A 353 -14.54 27.53 11.20
C GLY A 353 -13.45 28.22 12.00
N PRO A 354 -13.83 29.02 13.01
CA PRO A 354 -12.85 29.58 13.93
C PRO A 354 -12.17 28.45 14.73
N SER A 355 -10.86 28.58 14.88
CA SER A 355 -10.05 27.71 15.73
C SER A 355 -9.93 28.28 17.14
N SER A 356 -10.01 27.39 18.12
CA SER A 356 -9.80 27.64 19.54
C SER A 356 -8.63 26.82 20.04
N LEU A 357 -7.86 27.39 20.96
CA LEU A 357 -6.78 26.67 21.63
C LEU A 357 -7.23 26.19 23.01
N PHE A 358 -6.83 24.97 23.37
CA PHE A 358 -7.14 24.36 24.65
C PHE A 358 -5.86 23.90 25.35
N LEU A 359 -5.80 24.04 26.66
CA LEU A 359 -4.69 23.60 27.50
C LEU A 359 -5.15 22.52 28.48
N SER A 360 -4.35 21.49 28.63
CA SER A 360 -4.46 20.48 29.68
C SER A 360 -3.19 20.46 30.52
N ILE A 361 -3.36 20.64 31.83
CA ILE A 361 -2.29 20.57 32.84
C ILE A 361 -2.27 19.24 33.60
N ASP A 362 -3.18 18.33 33.25
CA ASP A 362 -3.41 17.03 33.88
C ASP A 362 -3.17 15.86 32.91
N ARG A 363 -2.22 16.07 31.98
CA ARG A 363 -1.75 15.04 31.02
C ARG A 363 -2.83 14.58 30.05
N GLY A 364 -3.59 15.53 29.54
CA GLY A 364 -4.65 15.35 28.55
C GLY A 364 -5.94 14.78 29.11
N ALA A 365 -6.10 14.66 30.43
CA ALA A 365 -7.31 14.09 31.03
C ALA A 365 -8.50 15.07 30.98
N SER A 366 -8.26 16.36 31.19
CA SER A 366 -9.24 17.43 31.01
C SER A 366 -8.61 18.66 30.36
N TRP A 367 -9.43 19.39 29.60
CA TRP A 367 -8.99 20.50 28.76
C TRP A 367 -9.78 21.76 29.09
N GLN A 368 -9.09 22.89 29.12
CA GLN A 368 -9.70 24.20 29.32
C GLN A 368 -9.38 25.10 28.13
N PRO A 369 -10.35 25.88 27.62
CA PRO A 369 -10.06 26.85 26.58
C PRO A 369 -9.08 27.91 27.13
N ILE A 370 -8.14 28.33 26.29
CA ILE A 370 -7.25 29.44 26.65
C ILE A 370 -8.07 30.73 26.56
N GLY A 371 -8.21 31.43 27.69
CA GLY A 371 -9.01 32.64 27.82
C GLY A 371 -8.52 33.74 26.89
N ASN A 372 -9.34 34.11 25.90
CA ASN A 372 -8.94 34.91 24.73
C ASN A 372 -8.81 36.42 25.00
N SER A 373 -8.45 36.85 26.21
CA SER A 373 -8.28 38.27 26.55
C SER A 373 -6.85 38.75 26.26
N GLY A 374 -6.54 38.99 24.98
CA GLY A 374 -5.36 39.78 24.56
C GLY A 374 -4.13 38.99 24.08
N GLY A 375 -4.25 37.69 23.82
CA GLY A 375 -3.12 36.81 23.48
C GLY A 375 -2.72 36.76 22.01
N GLY A 376 -3.05 37.74 21.15
CA GLY A 376 -2.58 37.86 19.76
C GLY A 376 -3.03 36.80 18.72
N TYR A 377 -3.48 35.62 19.14
CA TYR A 377 -4.04 34.57 18.29
C TYR A 377 -5.50 34.87 17.94
N SER A 378 -5.75 35.38 16.74
CA SER A 378 -7.09 35.79 16.29
C SER A 378 -7.25 35.60 14.78
N GLY A 379 -8.49 35.41 14.32
CA GLY A 379 -8.77 35.19 12.90
C GLY A 379 -8.20 33.89 12.33
N ALA A 380 -7.95 32.89 13.19
CA ALA A 380 -7.41 31.59 12.80
C ALA A 380 -8.53 30.55 12.59
N GLY A 381 -8.38 29.72 11.56
CA GLY A 381 -9.08 28.45 11.32
C GLY A 381 -8.14 27.27 11.55
N ARG A 382 -8.17 26.22 10.71
CA ARG A 382 -7.23 25.09 10.77
C ARG A 382 -5.81 25.55 11.11
N THR A 383 -5.24 24.97 12.18
CA THR A 383 -3.96 25.41 12.74
C THR A 383 -3.08 24.21 13.09
N THR A 384 -1.86 24.21 12.58
CA THR A 384 -0.81 23.25 12.91
C THR A 384 0.12 23.84 13.97
N LEU A 385 0.33 23.10 15.06
CA LEU A 385 1.19 23.50 16.17
C LEU A 385 2.55 22.83 16.05
N ALA A 386 3.62 23.53 16.41
CA ALA A 386 4.94 22.92 16.46
C ALA A 386 5.82 23.49 17.58
N ILE A 387 6.65 22.60 18.11
CA ILE A 387 7.66 22.83 19.16
C ILE A 387 8.97 22.18 18.72
N GLY A 388 10.11 22.63 19.25
CA GLY A 388 11.39 21.99 18.98
C GLY A 388 11.54 20.69 19.78
N SER A 389 11.19 20.71 21.07
CA SER A 389 11.29 19.57 21.97
C SER A 389 10.14 19.57 22.97
N THR A 390 9.76 18.38 23.44
CA THR A 390 8.75 18.21 24.49
C THR A 390 9.09 19.05 25.72
N GLY A 391 8.14 19.85 26.18
CA GLY A 391 8.30 20.75 27.32
C GLY A 391 8.87 22.13 26.98
N ASP A 392 9.10 22.45 25.70
CA ASP A 392 9.53 23.79 25.29
C ASP A 392 8.48 24.87 25.62
N SER A 393 8.95 26.07 25.95
CA SER A 393 8.08 27.24 26.14
C SER A 393 7.82 28.02 24.85
N VAL A 394 8.69 27.87 23.83
CA VAL A 394 8.48 28.46 22.52
C VAL A 394 7.62 27.54 21.67
N VAL A 395 6.50 28.07 21.18
CA VAL A 395 5.54 27.33 20.34
C VAL A 395 5.21 28.17 19.13
N TYR A 396 5.08 27.53 17.98
CA TYR A 396 4.60 28.15 16.75
C TYR A 396 3.23 27.57 16.37
N ALA A 397 2.35 28.42 15.85
CA ALA A 397 1.05 28.03 15.32
C ALA A 397 0.90 28.61 13.92
N PHE A 398 0.90 27.74 12.91
CA PHE A 398 0.73 28.13 11.52
C PHE A 398 -0.74 27.91 11.13
N ALA A 399 -1.44 28.97 10.76
CA ALA A 399 -2.91 28.96 10.71
C ALA A 399 -3.47 29.44 9.38
N ALA A 400 -4.52 28.77 8.93
CA ALA A 400 -5.45 29.26 7.91
C ALA A 400 -6.38 30.32 8.50
N THR A 401 -7.09 31.05 7.64
CA THR A 401 -8.27 31.84 8.01
C THR A 401 -9.47 30.92 8.30
N PRO A 402 -10.54 31.40 8.97
CA PRO A 402 -11.67 30.56 9.35
C PRO A 402 -12.52 30.05 8.18
N ASP A 403 -12.33 30.60 6.97
CA ASP A 403 -12.89 30.07 5.73
C ASP A 403 -12.03 28.93 5.14
N GLY A 404 -10.88 28.62 5.75
CA GLY A 404 -9.95 27.58 5.35
C GLY A 404 -9.05 27.94 4.18
N PHE A 405 -9.44 28.85 3.30
CA PHE A 405 -8.76 29.00 2.00
C PHE A 405 -7.43 29.76 2.09
N ARG A 406 -7.30 30.74 2.97
CA ARG A 406 -6.16 31.68 2.97
C ARG A 406 -5.27 31.46 4.18
N GLN A 407 -4.01 31.84 4.05
CA GLN A 407 -3.11 31.97 5.19
C GLN A 407 -3.57 33.11 6.11
N ALA A 408 -3.78 32.81 7.39
CA ALA A 408 -4.00 33.84 8.40
C ALA A 408 -2.66 34.43 8.84
N ASP A 409 -1.85 33.65 9.56
CA ASP A 409 -0.52 34.07 10.01
C ASP A 409 0.29 32.86 10.54
N LEU A 410 1.56 33.11 10.85
CA LEU A 410 2.34 32.35 11.82
C LEU A 410 2.33 33.11 13.15
N PHE A 411 1.82 32.46 14.20
CA PHE A 411 1.84 32.99 15.56
C PHE A 411 2.98 32.35 16.35
N ARG A 412 3.59 33.12 17.25
CA ARG A 412 4.65 32.66 18.14
C ARG A 412 4.30 32.90 19.60
N SER A 413 4.50 31.89 20.43
CA SER A 413 4.40 31.95 21.89
C SER A 413 5.78 31.75 22.53
N VAL A 414 5.96 32.26 23.76
CA VAL A 414 7.16 32.07 24.59
C VAL A 414 6.87 31.53 25.99
N ASP A 415 5.58 31.30 26.30
CA ASP A 415 5.08 30.89 27.62
C ASP A 415 4.32 29.56 27.58
N GLY A 416 4.66 28.71 26.60
CA GLY A 416 4.06 27.39 26.41
C GLY A 416 2.71 27.40 25.69
N GLY A 417 2.41 28.47 24.94
CA GLY A 417 1.17 28.59 24.15
C GLY A 417 0.03 29.32 24.85
N GLN A 418 0.29 30.00 25.97
CA GLN A 418 -0.74 30.73 26.72
C GLN A 418 -0.97 32.13 26.14
N THR A 419 0.08 32.80 25.69
CA THR A 419 0.01 34.07 24.94
C THR A 419 0.76 33.99 23.62
N TRP A 420 0.29 34.71 22.61
CA TRP A 420 0.83 34.67 21.25
C TRP A 420 1.11 36.06 20.70
N THR A 421 2.09 36.13 19.81
CA THR A 421 2.42 37.30 19.00
C THR A 421 2.28 36.91 17.53
N PRO A 422 1.44 37.62 16.73
CA PRO A 422 1.41 37.44 15.29
C PRO A 422 2.72 37.89 14.65
N LEU A 423 3.26 37.13 13.70
CA LEU A 423 4.49 37.48 12.99
C LEU A 423 4.26 38.23 11.69
N ASN A 424 3.00 38.45 11.29
CA ASN A 424 2.58 39.11 10.05
C ASN A 424 3.24 38.48 8.81
N LEU A 425 3.30 37.15 8.79
CA LEU A 425 4.08 36.34 7.86
C LEU A 425 3.80 36.74 6.41
N SER A 426 2.53 36.75 5.97
CA SER A 426 2.15 37.04 4.58
C SER A 426 2.55 38.43 4.07
N SER A 427 2.85 39.38 4.96
CA SER A 427 3.32 40.72 4.58
C SER A 427 4.82 40.82 4.37
N ARG A 428 5.58 39.76 4.68
CA ARG A 428 7.04 39.72 4.57
C ARG A 428 7.48 39.26 3.19
N ALA A 429 8.47 39.93 2.64
CA ALA A 429 9.21 39.45 1.49
C ALA A 429 10.32 38.47 1.93
N PRO A 430 10.49 37.32 1.28
CA PRO A 430 11.65 36.46 1.48
C PRO A 430 12.92 37.12 0.91
N ALA A 431 14.10 36.59 1.25
CA ALA A 431 15.39 37.05 0.73
C ALA A 431 15.60 36.82 -0.78
N ASN A 432 14.79 35.94 -1.37
CA ASN A 432 14.84 35.50 -2.77
C ASN A 432 13.44 35.34 -3.37
N PRO A 433 12.62 36.41 -3.41
CA PRO A 433 11.26 36.34 -3.92
C PRO A 433 11.27 36.03 -5.41
N ASN A 434 10.24 35.33 -5.87
CA ASN A 434 10.07 34.98 -7.28
C ASN A 434 8.59 35.11 -7.68
N PRO A 435 8.24 35.00 -8.98
CA PRO A 435 6.86 35.16 -9.44
C PRO A 435 5.86 34.18 -8.81
N ASP A 436 6.28 32.95 -8.49
CA ASP A 436 5.42 31.95 -7.83
C ASP A 436 5.26 32.26 -6.33
N GLN A 437 6.26 32.87 -5.72
CA GLN A 437 6.32 33.16 -4.28
C GLN A 437 6.93 34.56 -4.02
N PRO A 438 6.17 35.65 -4.27
CA PRO A 438 6.67 37.02 -4.13
C PRO A 438 6.75 37.48 -2.67
N ASP A 439 5.96 36.85 -1.79
CA ASP A 439 5.88 37.09 -0.36
C ASP A 439 5.82 35.76 0.40
N MET A 440 5.73 35.82 1.72
CA MET A 440 5.68 34.64 2.60
C MET A 440 4.25 34.06 2.77
N ASN A 441 3.34 34.30 1.82
CA ASN A 441 2.07 33.56 1.72
C ASN A 441 2.28 32.16 1.13
N LEU A 442 2.91 31.26 1.89
CA LEU A 442 3.31 29.93 1.40
C LEU A 442 2.11 29.02 1.13
N MET A 443 1.00 29.16 1.86
CA MET A 443 -0.16 28.27 1.71
C MET A 443 -1.09 28.65 0.54
N GLY A 444 -0.93 29.84 -0.04
CA GLY A 444 -1.74 30.28 -1.17
C GLY A 444 -3.25 30.22 -0.89
N GLY A 445 -3.99 29.59 -1.81
CA GLY A 445 -5.45 29.37 -1.74
C GLY A 445 -5.86 28.02 -1.11
N GLN A 446 -4.91 27.29 -0.53
CA GLN A 446 -5.10 25.91 -0.05
C GLN A 446 -4.67 25.73 1.41
N ALA A 447 -4.81 26.77 2.25
CA ALA A 447 -4.39 26.72 3.65
C ALA A 447 -5.12 25.66 4.50
N TRP A 448 -6.28 25.18 4.06
CA TRP A 448 -7.01 24.09 4.68
C TRP A 448 -6.40 22.71 4.38
N TYR A 449 -5.55 22.60 3.36
CA TYR A 449 -4.98 21.35 2.84
C TYR A 449 -3.51 21.21 3.23
N ASN A 450 -2.69 22.25 3.03
CA ASN A 450 -1.22 22.17 3.19
C ASN A 450 -0.71 23.05 4.32
N GLN A 451 -0.11 22.45 5.35
CA GLN A 451 0.49 23.16 6.47
C GLN A 451 1.69 22.37 6.99
N LEU A 452 2.90 22.79 6.62
CA LEU A 452 4.13 22.24 7.20
C LEU A 452 4.80 23.28 8.07
N VAL A 453 5.05 22.91 9.33
CA VAL A 453 5.90 23.68 10.25
C VAL A 453 6.82 22.72 11.02
N LEU A 454 8.11 23.03 11.03
CA LEU A 454 9.13 22.28 11.76
C LEU A 454 10.08 23.25 12.48
N ILE A 455 10.35 23.03 13.75
CA ILE A 455 11.34 23.77 14.53
C ILE A 455 12.55 22.88 14.73
N ASP A 456 13.75 23.41 14.51
CA ASP A 456 14.98 22.67 14.75
C ASP A 456 15.18 22.41 16.26
N PRO A 457 15.17 21.14 16.73
CA PRO A 457 15.38 20.80 18.13
C PRO A 457 16.81 21.08 18.62
N SER A 458 17.78 21.25 17.72
CA SER A 458 19.17 21.54 18.09
C SER A 458 19.43 23.03 18.34
N ASP A 459 18.58 23.91 17.82
CA ASP A 459 18.64 25.34 18.09
C ASP A 459 17.96 25.63 19.44
N ALA A 460 18.74 25.83 20.49
CA ALA A 460 18.25 26.13 21.83
C ALA A 460 17.39 27.40 21.92
N SER A 461 17.51 28.33 20.97
CA SER A 461 16.69 29.55 20.91
C SER A 461 15.33 29.33 20.23
N ARG A 462 15.16 28.19 19.54
CA ARG A 462 13.98 27.85 18.73
C ARG A 462 13.68 28.91 17.67
N ASN A 463 14.73 29.52 17.12
CA ASN A 463 14.63 30.54 16.08
C ASN A 463 14.76 29.96 14.68
N THR A 464 15.31 28.75 14.57
CA THR A 464 15.41 28.00 13.32
C THR A 464 14.09 27.28 13.05
N VAL A 465 13.34 27.81 12.09
CA VAL A 465 11.99 27.35 11.73
C VAL A 465 11.92 27.12 10.23
N TYR A 466 11.34 25.99 9.85
CA TYR A 466 11.04 25.62 8.48
C TYR A 466 9.52 25.65 8.27
N LEU A 467 9.09 26.24 7.17
CA LEU A 467 7.70 26.26 6.72
C LEU A 467 7.59 25.76 5.30
N ALA A 468 6.48 25.13 4.97
CA ALA A 468 6.10 24.87 3.58
C ALA A 468 4.58 24.87 3.43
N GLY A 469 4.10 25.06 2.20
CA GLY A 469 2.68 25.21 1.90
C GLY A 469 2.30 24.62 0.55
N MET A 470 1.91 25.45 -0.41
CA MET A 470 1.44 25.02 -1.72
C MET A 470 2.62 24.72 -2.66
N LEU A 471 3.46 25.71 -2.99
CA LEU A 471 4.45 25.57 -4.08
C LEU A 471 5.91 25.62 -3.64
N SER A 472 6.17 26.09 -2.41
CA SER A 472 7.51 26.42 -1.92
C SER A 472 7.65 26.13 -0.43
N SER A 473 8.90 25.92 -0.02
CA SER A 473 9.31 25.90 1.39
C SER A 473 10.27 27.05 1.71
N ALA A 474 10.36 27.40 2.98
CA ALA A 474 11.18 28.49 3.47
C ALA A 474 11.77 28.21 4.86
N LYS A 475 12.87 28.90 5.17
CA LYS A 475 13.54 28.85 6.47
C LYS A 475 13.70 30.23 7.08
N SER A 476 13.56 30.30 8.39
CA SER A 476 14.02 31.39 9.23
C SER A 476 15.07 30.88 10.23
N THR A 477 16.00 31.74 10.66
CA THR A 477 16.98 31.46 11.73
C THR A 477 16.94 32.51 12.85
N ASP A 478 15.97 33.42 12.81
CA ASP A 478 15.84 34.55 13.74
C ASP A 478 14.44 34.62 14.38
N GLY A 479 13.74 33.48 14.40
CA GLY A 479 12.44 33.34 15.06
C GLY A 479 11.27 33.80 14.21
N GLY A 480 11.46 33.89 12.89
CA GLY A 480 10.44 34.25 11.91
C GLY A 480 10.47 35.74 11.49
N GLN A 481 11.57 36.44 11.76
CA GLN A 481 11.73 37.84 11.36
C GLN A 481 12.19 37.98 9.90
N THR A 482 13.12 37.13 9.47
CA THR A 482 13.53 37.02 8.08
C THR A 482 13.38 35.59 7.57
N TRP A 483 13.14 35.47 6.27
CA TRP A 483 12.83 34.20 5.61
C TRP A 483 13.61 34.06 4.31
N THR A 484 14.03 32.83 4.00
CA THR A 484 14.67 32.46 2.74
C THR A 484 13.93 31.28 2.13
N LEU A 485 13.52 31.36 0.87
CA LEU A 485 12.93 30.25 0.14
C LEU A 485 13.99 29.18 -0.13
N LEU A 486 13.63 27.91 0.03
CA LEU A 486 14.51 26.76 -0.12
C LEU A 486 14.19 25.93 -1.38
N THR A 487 12.90 25.75 -1.67
CA THR A 487 12.42 24.89 -2.75
C THR A 487 11.40 25.59 -3.62
N ASN A 488 11.26 25.11 -4.86
CA ASN A 488 10.17 25.41 -5.76
C ASN A 488 9.75 24.12 -6.48
N TRP A 489 8.44 23.89 -6.58
CA TRP A 489 7.83 22.69 -7.17
C TRP A 489 8.19 22.41 -8.64
N ARG A 490 8.83 23.34 -9.35
CA ARG A 490 9.32 23.16 -10.73
C ARG A 490 10.83 23.25 -10.87
N ALA A 491 11.57 23.30 -9.75
CA ALA A 491 13.01 23.53 -9.72
C ALA A 491 13.44 24.81 -10.48
N GLN A 492 12.65 25.88 -10.37
CA GLN A 492 12.89 27.16 -11.04
C GLN A 492 13.58 28.17 -10.12
N PHE A 493 13.99 29.31 -10.71
CA PHE A 493 14.53 30.47 -9.98
C PHE A 493 15.79 30.19 -9.16
N GLY A 494 16.54 29.13 -9.51
CA GLY A 494 17.74 28.69 -8.77
C GLY A 494 17.42 27.94 -7.47
N LEU A 495 16.16 27.54 -7.26
CA LEU A 495 15.72 26.75 -6.11
C LEU A 495 15.70 25.25 -6.44
N THR A 496 15.88 24.43 -5.40
CA THR A 496 15.82 22.97 -5.55
C THR A 496 14.39 22.45 -5.63
N TYR A 497 14.24 21.24 -6.15
CA TYR A 497 12.95 20.58 -6.26
C TYR A 497 12.51 19.98 -4.92
N ALA A 498 11.24 20.20 -4.59
CA ALA A 498 10.41 19.38 -3.72
C ALA A 498 8.99 19.45 -4.33
N HIS A 499 8.16 18.42 -4.18
CA HIS A 499 6.85 18.46 -4.82
C HIS A 499 5.97 19.55 -4.17
N ALA A 500 4.89 19.93 -4.86
CA ALA A 500 3.86 20.78 -4.27
C ALA A 500 3.12 20.05 -3.13
N ASP A 501 2.42 20.83 -2.32
CA ASP A 501 1.47 20.40 -1.29
C ASP A 501 2.09 19.66 -0.10
N PHE A 502 2.56 20.44 0.89
CA PHE A 502 3.30 19.93 2.03
C PHE A 502 2.40 19.61 3.24
N HIS A 503 2.50 18.38 3.75
CA HIS A 503 1.63 17.84 4.81
C HIS A 503 2.37 17.39 6.07
N ALA A 504 3.61 16.92 5.94
CA ALA A 504 4.34 16.30 7.04
C ALA A 504 5.79 16.80 7.12
N ALA A 505 6.35 16.81 8.33
CA ALA A 505 7.77 17.05 8.53
C ALA A 505 8.32 16.21 9.68
N ALA A 506 9.60 15.87 9.57
CA ALA A 506 10.33 15.22 10.64
C ALA A 506 11.78 15.71 10.70
N PHE A 507 12.40 15.52 11.86
CA PHE A 507 13.80 15.81 12.11
C PHE A 507 14.44 14.58 12.74
N SER A 508 15.62 14.20 12.27
CA SER A 508 16.47 13.19 12.90
C SER A 508 17.85 13.77 13.15
N SER A 509 18.33 13.68 14.39
CA SER A 509 19.72 13.96 14.75
C SER A 509 20.62 12.72 14.61
N LEU A 510 20.07 11.58 14.18
CA LEU A 510 20.83 10.35 14.03
C LEU A 510 21.65 10.38 12.74
N GLY A 511 22.94 10.04 12.85
CA GLY A 511 23.88 10.05 11.72
C GLY A 511 24.95 11.14 11.85
N PRO A 512 25.77 11.34 10.80
CA PRO A 512 26.86 12.31 10.81
C PRO A 512 26.39 13.78 10.74
N SER A 513 25.18 14.01 10.25
CA SER A 513 24.53 15.31 10.16
C SER A 513 23.03 15.18 10.40
N PRO A 514 22.35 16.22 10.91
CA PRO A 514 20.90 16.21 11.00
C PRO A 514 20.25 15.95 9.64
N THR A 515 19.20 15.15 9.63
CA THR A 515 18.36 14.89 8.46
C THR A 515 17.00 15.52 8.69
N ILE A 516 16.57 16.37 7.75
CA ILE A 516 15.24 16.98 7.74
C ILE A 516 14.45 16.35 6.61
N PHE A 517 13.21 16.01 6.91
CA PHE A 517 12.28 15.35 6.01
C PHE A 517 11.09 16.27 5.81
N PHE A 518 10.74 16.54 4.56
CA PHE A 518 9.44 17.06 4.17
C PHE A 518 8.66 15.95 3.49
N GLY A 519 7.38 15.86 3.84
CA GLY A 519 6.38 15.00 3.22
C GLY A 519 5.40 15.86 2.45
N ASP A 520 5.33 15.63 1.15
CA ASP A 520 4.49 16.33 0.19
C ASP A 520 3.69 15.34 -0.68
N ASP A 521 2.93 15.83 -1.66
CA ASP A 521 2.11 14.98 -2.54
C ASP A 521 2.95 14.13 -3.52
N GLY A 522 4.26 14.41 -3.60
CA GLY A 522 5.26 13.62 -4.33
C GLY A 522 6.14 12.74 -3.45
N GLY A 523 5.85 12.61 -2.15
CA GLY A 523 6.58 11.74 -1.24
C GLY A 523 7.54 12.47 -0.31
N LEU A 524 8.77 11.98 -0.23
CA LEU A 524 9.86 12.52 0.59
C LEU A 524 10.71 13.52 -0.19
N ALA A 525 10.87 14.73 0.37
CA ALA A 525 11.95 15.65 0.02
C ALA A 525 12.89 15.80 1.24
N ILE A 526 14.17 15.43 1.06
CA ILE A 526 15.11 15.28 2.18
C ILE A 526 16.31 16.19 2.03
N THR A 527 16.70 16.83 3.14
CA THR A 527 17.92 17.64 3.22
C THR A 527 18.78 17.23 4.41
N THR A 528 20.10 17.21 4.21
CA THR A 528 21.12 16.98 5.25
C THR A 528 22.08 18.16 5.42
N ASP A 529 21.85 19.26 4.69
CA ASP A 529 22.67 20.47 4.67
C ASP A 529 21.89 21.70 5.16
N GLY A 530 20.80 21.46 5.91
CA GLY A 530 19.99 22.50 6.53
C GLY A 530 19.07 23.25 5.57
N GLY A 531 18.79 22.68 4.39
CA GLY A 531 17.86 23.19 3.37
C GLY A 531 18.53 23.79 2.14
N ALA A 532 19.84 23.63 1.95
CA ALA A 532 20.52 24.13 0.76
C ALA A 532 20.27 23.22 -0.46
N THR A 533 20.15 21.91 -0.25
CA THR A 533 19.75 20.95 -1.28
C THR A 533 18.72 19.94 -0.76
N PHE A 534 17.87 19.47 -1.67
CA PHE A 534 16.86 18.43 -1.42
C PHE A 534 17.01 17.27 -2.41
N SER A 535 16.83 16.04 -1.91
CA SER A 535 16.79 14.80 -2.70
C SER A 535 15.45 14.10 -2.52
N THR A 536 14.96 13.49 -3.60
CA THR A 536 13.76 12.65 -3.63
C THR A 536 14.08 11.16 -3.89
N ASP A 537 15.38 10.79 -3.93
CA ASP A 537 15.82 9.42 -4.27
C ASP A 537 15.28 8.35 -3.30
N LYS A 538 14.95 8.75 -2.06
CA LYS A 538 14.41 7.83 -1.04
C LYS A 538 12.99 7.37 -1.33
N ASN A 539 12.29 7.97 -2.29
CA ASN A 539 10.96 7.52 -2.71
C ASN A 539 11.01 6.22 -3.52
N GLN A 540 12.17 5.86 -4.08
CA GLN A 540 12.30 4.65 -4.89
C GLN A 540 11.88 3.40 -4.09
N GLY A 541 10.93 2.64 -4.64
CA GLY A 541 10.37 1.43 -4.06
C GLY A 541 9.04 1.62 -3.32
N LEU A 542 8.63 2.86 -3.03
CA LEU A 542 7.28 3.15 -2.57
C LEU A 542 6.29 2.95 -3.71
N VAL A 543 5.19 2.25 -3.44
CA VAL A 543 4.09 2.03 -4.38
C VAL A 543 2.80 2.54 -3.75
N ASP A 544 2.77 3.85 -3.53
CA ASP A 544 1.72 4.56 -2.77
C ASP A 544 0.99 5.64 -3.58
N THR A 545 1.17 5.64 -4.91
CA THR A 545 0.51 6.56 -5.83
C THR A 545 -1.01 6.41 -5.82
N GLN A 546 -1.70 7.52 -6.00
CA GLN A 546 -3.16 7.63 -6.03
C GLN A 546 -3.66 7.60 -7.49
N ASP A 547 -3.83 6.40 -8.03
CA ASP A 547 -4.18 6.18 -9.43
C ASP A 547 -5.69 6.30 -9.67
N TYR A 548 -6.09 7.18 -10.60
CA TYR A 548 -7.48 7.38 -11.02
C TYR A 548 -7.89 6.49 -12.19
N SER A 549 -6.99 6.25 -13.14
CA SER A 549 -7.29 5.45 -14.34
C SER A 549 -6.10 4.62 -14.78
N VAL A 550 -6.36 3.51 -15.49
CA VAL A 550 -5.31 2.69 -16.09
C VAL A 550 -5.75 2.22 -17.47
N THR A 551 -4.83 2.24 -18.43
CA THR A 551 -5.01 1.66 -19.76
C THR A 551 -3.70 1.11 -20.29
N THR A 552 -3.75 0.46 -21.44
CA THR A 552 -2.64 -0.32 -21.99
C THR A 552 -2.71 -0.34 -23.51
N ASP A 553 -1.54 -0.38 -24.13
CA ASP A 553 -1.39 -0.65 -25.55
C ASP A 553 -1.73 -2.14 -25.83
N PRO A 554 -2.79 -2.45 -26.60
CA PRO A 554 -3.15 -3.84 -26.91
C PRO A 554 -2.07 -4.57 -27.72
N THR A 555 -1.17 -3.87 -28.40
CA THR A 555 -0.07 -4.44 -29.19
C THR A 555 1.22 -4.59 -28.39
N HIS A 556 1.36 -3.83 -27.29
CA HIS A 556 2.47 -3.91 -26.35
C HIS A 556 1.92 -3.90 -24.92
N PRO A 557 1.35 -5.02 -24.46
CA PRO A 557 0.57 -5.04 -23.22
C PRO A 557 1.39 -4.77 -21.96
N ASP A 558 2.72 -4.74 -22.03
CA ASP A 558 3.56 -4.27 -20.92
C ASP A 558 3.65 -2.74 -20.82
N SER A 559 3.30 -2.00 -21.87
CA SER A 559 3.21 -0.54 -21.84
C SER A 559 1.92 -0.09 -21.18
N ILE A 560 2.05 0.76 -20.16
CA ILE A 560 0.93 1.18 -19.30
C ILE A 560 0.87 2.69 -19.27
N LEU A 561 -0.34 3.21 -19.32
CA LEU A 561 -0.64 4.63 -19.10
C LEU A 561 -1.61 4.75 -17.92
N THR A 562 -1.29 5.64 -16.97
CA THR A 562 -2.11 5.89 -15.78
C THR A 562 -2.23 7.38 -15.52
N GLY A 563 -3.39 7.80 -15.04
CA GLY A 563 -3.62 9.14 -14.50
C GLY A 563 -3.55 9.10 -12.97
N LEU A 564 -2.76 9.99 -12.37
CA LEU A 564 -2.53 10.08 -10.94
C LEU A 564 -3.01 11.42 -10.37
N GLN A 565 -3.48 11.40 -9.12
CA GLN A 565 -3.63 12.60 -8.33
C GLN A 565 -2.27 13.28 -8.10
N ASP A 566 -2.21 14.60 -8.35
CA ASP A 566 -1.11 15.56 -8.16
C ASP A 566 0.20 15.21 -8.92
N LEU A 567 0.29 14.02 -9.50
CA LEU A 567 1.47 13.45 -10.18
C LEU A 567 1.29 13.31 -11.70
N GLY A 568 0.16 13.74 -12.26
CA GLY A 568 -0.09 13.79 -13.69
C GLY A 568 -0.28 12.43 -14.35
N THR A 569 -0.07 12.39 -15.66
CA THR A 569 -0.10 11.14 -16.42
C THR A 569 1.28 10.49 -16.43
N ARG A 570 1.34 9.25 -15.95
CA ARG A 570 2.56 8.43 -15.97
C ARG A 570 2.49 7.37 -17.05
N ALA A 571 3.63 7.14 -17.69
CA ALA A 571 3.79 6.14 -18.73
C ALA A 571 4.94 5.18 -18.41
N ARG A 572 4.62 3.89 -18.48
CA ARG A 572 5.59 2.78 -18.49
C ARG A 572 5.75 2.29 -19.91
N GLN A 573 6.98 2.12 -20.35
CA GLN A 573 7.30 1.47 -21.62
C GLN A 573 7.86 0.07 -21.36
N GLY A 574 7.23 -0.95 -21.96
CA GLY A 574 7.64 -2.34 -21.82
C GLY A 574 7.65 -2.83 -20.37
N SER A 575 8.39 -3.90 -20.08
CA SER A 575 8.33 -4.62 -18.81
C SER A 575 9.11 -3.96 -17.65
N THR A 576 9.48 -2.68 -17.77
CA THR A 576 10.29 -1.97 -16.75
C THR A 576 9.50 -1.73 -15.45
N SER A 577 10.12 -1.27 -14.37
CA SER A 577 9.39 -0.83 -13.17
C SER A 577 9.22 0.70 -13.11
N THR A 578 9.61 1.39 -14.19
CA THR A 578 9.70 2.84 -14.29
C THR A 578 8.49 3.44 -14.98
N PHE A 579 7.85 4.40 -14.32
CA PHE A 579 6.67 5.13 -14.80
C PHE A 579 6.98 6.62 -14.88
N ASN A 580 7.53 7.07 -16.00
CA ASN A 580 7.92 8.48 -16.14
C ASN A 580 6.69 9.39 -16.25
N GLY A 581 6.75 10.56 -15.62
CA GLY A 581 5.76 11.63 -15.81
C GLY A 581 5.92 12.25 -17.19
N THR A 582 4.85 12.20 -17.98
CA THR A 582 4.87 12.69 -19.38
C THR A 582 3.89 13.82 -19.63
N LEU A 583 2.85 13.97 -18.79
CA LEU A 583 1.92 15.09 -18.78
C LEU A 583 1.70 15.50 -17.31
N GLY A 584 1.84 16.78 -16.97
CA GLY A 584 1.75 17.28 -15.59
C GLY A 584 0.33 17.61 -15.12
N GLY A 585 0.20 18.22 -13.93
CA GLY A 585 -1.07 18.51 -13.24
C GLY A 585 -1.71 17.28 -12.61
N ASP A 586 -2.98 17.33 -12.22
CA ASP A 586 -3.78 16.12 -11.97
C ASP A 586 -3.99 15.31 -13.27
N GLY A 587 -3.60 14.03 -13.29
CA GLY A 587 -3.92 13.12 -14.39
C GLY A 587 -5.20 12.35 -14.10
N PHE A 588 -6.28 12.56 -14.85
CA PHE A 588 -7.55 11.84 -14.62
C PHE A 588 -7.73 10.64 -15.54
N GLY A 589 -8.46 10.81 -16.64
CA GLY A 589 -8.67 9.79 -17.66
C GLY A 589 -7.42 9.54 -18.50
N ALA A 590 -7.13 8.27 -18.74
CA ALA A 590 -6.16 7.76 -19.69
C ALA A 590 -6.85 6.77 -20.63
N ALA A 591 -6.65 6.91 -21.94
CA ALA A 591 -7.18 6.00 -22.95
C ALA A 591 -6.13 5.71 -24.02
N TRP A 592 -6.22 4.53 -24.63
CA TRP A 592 -5.36 4.11 -25.74
C TRP A 592 -6.23 3.46 -26.80
N SER A 593 -5.94 3.70 -28.08
CA SER A 593 -6.55 2.97 -29.19
C SER A 593 -6.45 1.46 -28.96
N GLN A 594 -7.59 0.81 -28.80
CA GLN A 594 -7.66 -0.64 -28.56
C GLN A 594 -7.60 -1.46 -29.87
N ALA A 595 -7.60 -0.80 -31.03
CA ALA A 595 -7.48 -1.45 -32.34
C ALA A 595 -6.02 -1.72 -32.75
N ASN A 596 -5.12 -0.78 -32.46
CA ASN A 596 -3.77 -0.77 -33.02
C ASN A 596 -2.69 -0.16 -32.11
N GLY A 597 -3.04 0.52 -31.01
CA GLY A 597 -2.05 1.18 -30.17
C GLY A 597 -1.45 2.48 -30.75
N ASP A 598 -1.94 2.99 -31.87
CA ASP A 598 -1.30 4.12 -32.57
C ASP A 598 -1.51 5.49 -31.88
N LEU A 599 -2.54 5.60 -31.04
CA LEU A 599 -2.94 6.86 -30.40
C LEU A 599 -3.31 6.65 -28.94
N ALA A 600 -2.70 7.44 -28.07
CA ALA A 600 -3.04 7.57 -26.67
C ALA A 600 -3.67 8.94 -26.38
N MET A 601 -4.54 8.98 -25.38
CA MET A 601 -5.14 10.19 -24.83
C MET A 601 -4.91 10.26 -23.33
N GLY A 602 -4.53 11.43 -22.87
CA GLY A 602 -4.42 11.77 -21.46
C GLY A 602 -5.28 13.00 -21.20
N SER A 603 -5.71 13.16 -19.95
CA SER A 603 -6.50 14.30 -19.54
C SER A 603 -5.98 14.89 -18.24
N VAL A 604 -6.18 16.19 -18.09
CA VAL A 604 -5.99 16.89 -16.83
C VAL A 604 -7.30 17.55 -16.41
N TYR A 605 -7.30 18.24 -15.28
CA TYR A 605 -8.46 18.95 -14.76
C TYR A 605 -9.17 19.85 -15.80
N PHE A 606 -10.46 20.09 -15.60
CA PHE A 606 -11.29 21.02 -16.40
C PHE A 606 -11.42 20.66 -17.89
N ASP A 607 -11.73 19.39 -18.16
CA ASP A 607 -12.00 18.83 -19.49
C ASP A 607 -10.87 19.09 -20.53
N ARG A 608 -9.63 19.28 -20.04
CA ARG A 608 -8.45 19.50 -20.88
C ARG A 608 -7.91 18.15 -21.34
N LEU A 609 -7.90 17.96 -22.66
CA LEU A 609 -7.56 16.70 -23.30
C LEU A 609 -6.33 16.84 -24.18
N PHE A 610 -5.51 15.79 -24.16
CA PHE A 610 -4.29 15.73 -24.94
C PHE A 610 -4.17 14.40 -25.65
N THR A 611 -3.53 14.42 -26.82
CA THR A 611 -3.21 13.19 -27.56
C THR A 611 -1.71 13.02 -27.73
N SER A 612 -1.26 11.78 -27.80
CA SER A 612 0.12 11.44 -28.11
C SER A 612 0.19 10.16 -28.94
N SER A 613 1.10 10.13 -29.92
CA SER A 613 1.50 8.92 -30.65
C SER A 613 2.69 8.19 -30.01
N ASN A 614 3.26 8.75 -28.94
CA ASN A 614 4.35 8.14 -28.17
C ASN A 614 4.25 8.58 -26.70
N PRO A 615 3.25 8.08 -25.94
CA PRO A 615 2.91 8.58 -24.61
C PRO A 615 4.02 8.34 -23.57
N GLY A 616 5.09 7.60 -23.89
CA GLY A 616 6.27 7.49 -23.04
C GLY A 616 7.23 8.68 -23.12
N GLN A 617 6.92 9.69 -23.93
CA GLN A 617 7.63 10.97 -24.03
C GLN A 617 6.67 12.13 -23.76
N PRO A 618 7.16 13.31 -23.33
CA PRO A 618 6.33 14.49 -23.12
C PRO A 618 5.99 15.19 -24.45
N ASN A 619 5.28 14.50 -25.35
CA ASN A 619 4.95 14.96 -26.70
C ASN A 619 3.42 15.16 -26.89
N TRP A 620 2.74 15.56 -25.83
CA TRP A 620 1.30 15.72 -25.78
C TRP A 620 0.83 16.97 -26.53
N GLN A 621 -0.20 16.80 -27.37
CA GLN A 621 -0.82 17.89 -28.12
C GLN A 621 -2.22 18.19 -27.57
N PRO A 622 -2.54 19.45 -27.22
CA PRO A 622 -3.86 19.81 -26.72
C PRO A 622 -4.92 19.66 -27.83
N HIS A 623 -6.01 18.97 -27.50
CA HIS A 623 -7.03 18.59 -28.46
C HIS A 623 -8.44 18.72 -27.85
N THR A 624 -8.84 19.98 -27.62
CA THR A 624 -10.15 20.38 -27.05
C THR A 624 -11.07 21.06 -28.07
N SER A 625 -10.70 21.08 -29.35
CA SER A 625 -11.53 21.68 -30.40
C SER A 625 -12.92 21.04 -30.46
N GLY A 626 -13.96 21.84 -30.33
CA GLY A 626 -15.36 21.38 -30.29
C GLY A 626 -15.93 21.14 -28.89
N ILE A 627 -15.10 21.18 -27.84
CA ILE A 627 -15.53 21.12 -26.44
C ILE A 627 -15.78 22.53 -25.91
N ASN A 628 -16.91 22.74 -25.23
CA ASN A 628 -17.14 23.95 -24.46
C ASN A 628 -16.51 23.84 -23.07
N LEU A 629 -15.33 24.45 -22.90
CA LEU A 629 -14.61 24.46 -21.61
C LEU A 629 -15.32 25.30 -20.53
N GLY A 630 -16.29 26.13 -20.89
CA GLY A 630 -17.13 26.84 -19.92
C GLY A 630 -18.05 25.92 -19.10
N ASP A 631 -18.33 24.72 -19.63
CA ASP A 631 -19.15 23.70 -18.95
C ASP A 631 -18.29 22.60 -18.30
N ALA A 632 -16.98 22.85 -18.16
CA ALA A 632 -16.03 21.82 -17.79
C ALA A 632 -16.23 21.32 -16.35
N SER A 633 -15.96 20.04 -16.15
CA SER A 633 -15.89 19.45 -14.82
C SER A 633 -14.45 19.28 -14.36
N PHE A 634 -14.24 19.24 -13.05
CA PHE A 634 -12.89 19.00 -12.50
C PHE A 634 -12.33 17.64 -12.97
N PHE A 635 -13.13 16.57 -12.89
CA PHE A 635 -12.75 15.25 -13.37
C PHE A 635 -12.99 15.11 -14.87
N THR A 636 -11.92 14.86 -15.62
CA THR A 636 -12.00 14.63 -17.05
C THR A 636 -11.96 13.16 -17.38
N ALA A 637 -13.10 12.60 -17.78
CA ALA A 637 -13.21 11.19 -18.16
C ALA A 637 -12.77 10.94 -19.61
N LEU A 638 -12.19 9.76 -19.86
CA LEU A 638 -11.85 9.28 -21.19
C LEU A 638 -12.27 7.83 -21.36
N THR A 639 -12.79 7.49 -22.53
CA THR A 639 -13.17 6.11 -22.87
C THR A 639 -12.86 5.82 -24.34
N SER A 640 -12.20 4.68 -24.58
CA SER A 640 -11.93 4.13 -25.90
C SER A 640 -12.82 2.89 -26.16
N PRO A 641 -13.42 2.74 -27.34
CA PRO A 641 -14.15 1.53 -27.73
C PRO A 641 -13.23 0.31 -27.86
N SER A 642 -13.85 -0.88 -27.92
CA SER A 642 -13.16 -2.12 -28.27
C SER A 642 -12.67 -2.09 -29.74
N PRO A 643 -11.69 -2.93 -30.12
CA PRO A 643 -11.28 -3.10 -31.53
C PRO A 643 -12.41 -3.54 -32.46
N VAL A 644 -13.42 -4.24 -31.94
CA VAL A 644 -14.58 -4.71 -32.72
C VAL A 644 -15.51 -3.54 -33.03
N ALA A 645 -15.74 -2.66 -32.06
CA ALA A 645 -16.61 -1.49 -32.23
C ALA A 645 -15.94 -0.40 -33.07
N ASP A 646 -14.64 -0.17 -32.87
CA ASP A 646 -13.82 0.77 -33.64
C ASP A 646 -12.53 0.12 -34.16
N PRO A 647 -12.56 -0.48 -35.36
CA PRO A 647 -11.37 -1.04 -35.98
C PRO A 647 -10.37 0.03 -36.49
N THR A 648 -10.74 1.32 -36.46
CA THR A 648 -9.84 2.41 -36.92
C THR A 648 -8.90 2.90 -35.82
N GLY A 649 -9.29 2.72 -34.56
CA GLY A 649 -8.53 3.22 -33.41
C GLY A 649 -8.58 4.74 -33.22
N GLN A 650 -9.55 5.43 -33.84
CA GLN A 650 -9.65 6.90 -33.84
C GLN A 650 -10.85 7.43 -33.06
N VAL A 651 -11.71 6.57 -32.54
CA VAL A 651 -12.93 6.95 -31.82
C VAL A 651 -12.66 7.01 -30.32
N PHE A 652 -13.00 8.14 -29.69
CA PHE A 652 -12.93 8.32 -28.24
C PHE A 652 -14.14 9.12 -27.74
N TYR A 653 -14.45 8.96 -26.46
CA TYR A 653 -15.54 9.63 -25.78
C TYR A 653 -15.05 10.32 -24.51
N THR A 654 -15.68 11.45 -24.21
CA THR A 654 -15.47 12.24 -22.99
C THR A 654 -16.78 12.96 -22.65
N THR A 655 -16.81 13.65 -21.52
CA THR A 655 -18.01 14.32 -21.01
C THR A 655 -17.66 15.67 -20.42
N SER A 656 -18.57 16.63 -20.54
CA SER A 656 -18.63 17.80 -19.66
C SER A 656 -19.97 17.81 -18.93
N LEU A 657 -20.26 18.84 -18.11
CA LEU A 657 -21.47 18.84 -17.28
C LEU A 657 -22.76 18.56 -18.07
N PRO A 658 -23.12 19.24 -19.18
CA PRO A 658 -24.34 18.90 -19.93
C PRO A 658 -24.09 18.00 -21.15
N HIS A 659 -22.85 17.58 -21.42
CA HIS A 659 -22.47 17.02 -22.71
C HIS A 659 -21.83 15.64 -22.63
N VAL A 660 -22.15 14.82 -23.64
CA VAL A 660 -21.31 13.69 -24.07
C VAL A 660 -20.71 14.07 -25.40
N TYR A 661 -19.38 13.99 -25.50
CA TYR A 661 -18.64 14.27 -26.72
C TYR A 661 -18.08 12.99 -27.34
N LYS A 662 -18.03 12.97 -28.67
CA LYS A 662 -17.41 11.93 -29.48
C LYS A 662 -16.42 12.56 -30.46
N THR A 663 -15.24 11.98 -30.56
CA THR A 663 -14.34 12.19 -31.70
C THR A 663 -14.27 10.92 -32.54
N ASP A 664 -14.09 11.06 -33.84
CA ASP A 664 -13.85 9.98 -34.80
C ASP A 664 -12.60 10.22 -35.66
N ASN A 665 -11.78 11.21 -35.27
CA ASN A 665 -10.58 11.63 -35.97
C ASN A 665 -9.38 11.77 -35.01
N GLY A 666 -9.38 10.99 -33.93
CA GLY A 666 -8.29 10.95 -32.96
C GLY A 666 -8.15 12.23 -32.14
N GLY A 667 -9.26 12.85 -31.73
CA GLY A 667 -9.27 14.02 -30.85
C GLY A 667 -9.12 15.37 -31.55
N ARG A 668 -8.85 15.39 -32.87
CA ARG A 668 -8.70 16.65 -33.62
C ARG A 668 -9.95 17.53 -33.58
N TYR A 669 -11.13 16.92 -33.53
CA TYR A 669 -12.39 17.60 -33.28
C TYR A 669 -13.36 16.73 -32.48
N TRP A 670 -14.08 17.34 -31.55
CA TRP A 670 -15.07 16.71 -30.69
C TRP A 670 -16.48 17.19 -31.05
N ASN A 671 -17.37 16.25 -31.35
CA ASN A 671 -18.78 16.52 -31.60
C ASN A 671 -19.58 16.27 -30.33
N SER A 672 -20.37 17.26 -29.90
CA SER A 672 -21.37 17.04 -28.87
C SER A 672 -22.48 16.15 -29.42
N ILE A 673 -22.56 14.91 -28.93
CA ILE A 673 -23.58 13.93 -29.34
C ILE A 673 -24.75 13.89 -28.34
N LEU A 674 -24.59 14.48 -27.16
CA LEU A 674 -25.66 14.76 -26.19
C LEU A 674 -25.50 16.19 -25.67
N ASN A 675 -26.61 16.90 -25.51
CA ASN A 675 -26.69 18.20 -24.84
C ASN A 675 -27.95 18.26 -23.97
N LEU A 676 -27.76 18.20 -22.65
CA LEU A 676 -28.83 18.30 -21.67
C LEU A 676 -29.18 19.77 -21.41
N ARG A 677 -30.24 20.27 -22.06
CA ARG A 677 -30.77 21.63 -21.87
C ARG A 677 -31.55 21.75 -20.55
N GLY A 678 -30.90 21.52 -19.40
CA GLY A 678 -31.50 21.59 -18.06
C GLY A 678 -31.21 20.38 -17.15
N GLY A 679 -30.11 19.66 -17.38
CA GLY A 679 -29.62 18.56 -16.54
C GLY A 679 -28.11 18.39 -16.71
N PHE A 680 -27.50 17.45 -15.97
CA PHE A 680 -26.06 17.22 -16.07
C PHE A 680 -25.70 15.72 -16.03
N ILE A 681 -24.64 15.38 -16.76
CA ILE A 681 -23.84 14.17 -16.63
C ILE A 681 -23.07 14.28 -15.33
N ARG A 682 -23.08 13.22 -14.51
CA ARG A 682 -22.34 13.29 -13.24
C ARG A 682 -20.84 13.32 -13.53
N PRO A 683 -20.09 14.26 -12.91
CA PRO A 683 -18.65 14.37 -13.07
C PRO A 683 -17.98 13.27 -12.25
N THR A 684 -17.87 12.07 -12.82
CA THR A 684 -17.19 10.91 -12.24
C THR A 684 -16.11 10.45 -13.21
N LEU A 685 -15.21 9.56 -12.79
CA LEU A 685 -14.12 9.07 -13.66
C LEU A 685 -14.62 8.12 -14.76
N ASN A 686 -15.77 7.48 -14.58
CA ASN A 686 -16.31 6.49 -15.52
C ASN A 686 -17.78 6.80 -15.92
N PRO A 687 -18.11 8.03 -16.38
CA PRO A 687 -19.48 8.48 -16.53
C PRO A 687 -20.14 8.04 -17.85
N VAL A 688 -19.34 7.59 -18.82
CA VAL A 688 -19.77 7.22 -20.17
C VAL A 688 -19.25 5.83 -20.51
N SER A 689 -20.03 5.05 -21.24
CA SER A 689 -19.64 3.75 -21.77
C SER A 689 -20.20 3.52 -23.16
N VAL A 690 -19.50 2.69 -23.92
CA VAL A 690 -19.79 2.35 -25.32
C VAL A 690 -19.94 0.84 -25.44
N SER A 691 -20.85 0.37 -26.28
CA SER A 691 -20.98 -1.06 -26.57
C SER A 691 -19.65 -1.64 -27.09
N PRO A 692 -19.23 -2.84 -26.63
CA PRO A 692 -18.07 -3.51 -27.17
C PRO A 692 -18.27 -3.98 -28.62
N LEU A 693 -19.46 -3.79 -29.22
CA LEU A 693 -19.77 -4.23 -30.59
C LEU A 693 -20.07 -3.07 -31.55
N ALA A 694 -20.35 -1.85 -31.06
CA ALA A 694 -20.77 -0.74 -31.90
C ALA A 694 -20.55 0.64 -31.25
N THR A 695 -19.92 1.56 -31.99
CA THR A 695 -19.70 2.97 -31.55
C THR A 695 -20.97 3.83 -31.54
N ASN A 696 -22.11 3.32 -32.04
CA ASN A 696 -23.37 4.04 -32.02
C ASN A 696 -24.22 3.76 -30.78
N HIS A 697 -23.83 2.75 -29.99
CA HIS A 697 -24.48 2.40 -28.72
C HIS A 697 -23.68 3.02 -27.58
N VAL A 698 -24.21 4.09 -26.99
CA VAL A 698 -23.53 4.88 -25.96
C VAL A 698 -24.49 5.08 -24.80
N ALA A 699 -23.97 4.99 -23.57
CA ALA A 699 -24.71 5.30 -22.37
C ALA A 699 -23.91 6.26 -21.48
N ALA A 700 -24.60 7.13 -20.76
CA ALA A 700 -23.99 8.05 -19.80
C ALA A 700 -24.82 8.16 -18.52
N VAL A 701 -24.16 8.37 -17.39
CA VAL A 701 -24.81 8.49 -16.08
C VAL A 701 -25.17 9.95 -15.77
N GLY A 702 -26.41 10.16 -15.34
CA GLY A 702 -26.90 11.43 -14.81
C GLY A 702 -27.17 11.37 -13.31
N ASN A 703 -27.66 12.47 -12.75
CA ASN A 703 -28.06 12.54 -11.35
C ASN A 703 -29.45 11.92 -11.11
N ALA A 704 -29.81 11.69 -9.83
CA ALA A 704 -31.12 11.19 -9.41
C ALA A 704 -31.53 9.88 -10.12
N GLY A 705 -30.56 9.02 -10.41
CA GLY A 705 -30.79 7.70 -11.00
C GLY A 705 -30.96 7.72 -12.52
N ALA A 706 -30.76 8.86 -13.18
CA ALA A 706 -30.85 8.97 -14.63
C ALA A 706 -29.70 8.21 -15.33
N ILE A 707 -30.04 7.47 -16.37
CA ILE A 707 -29.13 6.90 -17.37
C ILE A 707 -29.63 7.36 -18.74
N PHE A 708 -28.75 7.99 -19.51
CA PHE A 708 -29.03 8.40 -20.88
C PHE A 708 -28.48 7.34 -21.81
N VAL A 709 -29.29 6.82 -22.72
CA VAL A 709 -28.89 5.78 -23.68
C VAL A 709 -29.25 6.18 -25.10
N THR A 710 -28.33 5.93 -26.03
CA THR A 710 -28.55 6.01 -27.48
C THR A 710 -28.09 4.71 -28.15
N ALA A 711 -28.78 4.32 -29.22
CA ALA A 711 -28.40 3.20 -30.08
C ALA A 711 -28.08 3.64 -31.52
N ASP A 712 -28.13 4.94 -31.80
CA ASP A 712 -27.99 5.49 -33.15
C ASP A 712 -26.95 6.62 -33.26
N GLY A 713 -25.96 6.60 -32.36
CA GLY A 713 -24.84 7.54 -32.37
C GLY A 713 -25.20 8.94 -31.88
N GLY A 714 -26.25 9.04 -31.06
CA GLY A 714 -26.69 10.28 -30.42
C GLY A 714 -27.75 11.08 -31.19
N ARG A 715 -28.34 10.50 -32.25
CA ARG A 715 -29.46 11.15 -32.96
C ARG A 715 -30.72 11.16 -32.09
N HIS A 716 -30.94 10.08 -31.35
CA HIS A 716 -31.99 9.97 -30.35
C HIS A 716 -31.41 9.45 -29.03
N TRP A 717 -31.84 10.08 -27.93
CA TRP A 717 -31.49 9.69 -26.58
C TRP A 717 -32.75 9.38 -25.78
N THR A 718 -32.67 8.29 -25.01
CA THR A 718 -33.69 7.93 -24.03
C THR A 718 -33.11 8.11 -22.63
N ALA A 719 -33.82 8.84 -21.77
CA ALA A 719 -33.50 8.90 -20.35
C ALA A 719 -34.31 7.84 -19.61
N SER A 720 -33.62 6.98 -18.86
CA SER A 720 -34.23 5.99 -17.96
C SER A 720 -33.85 6.32 -16.52
N HIS A 721 -34.81 6.21 -15.60
CA HIS A 721 -34.64 6.58 -14.20
C HIS A 721 -34.70 5.33 -13.32
N ILE A 722 -33.54 4.83 -12.89
CA ILE A 722 -33.42 3.56 -12.17
C ILE A 722 -34.17 3.61 -10.83
N ASN A 723 -34.19 4.75 -10.15
CA ASN A 723 -34.93 4.95 -8.89
C ASN A 723 -36.45 4.74 -9.01
N GLY A 724 -37.03 4.87 -10.20
CA GLY A 724 -38.43 4.55 -10.46
C GLY A 724 -38.69 3.07 -10.77
N GLN A 725 -37.65 2.27 -10.98
CA GLN A 725 -37.75 0.88 -11.47
C GLN A 725 -37.14 -0.14 -10.49
N VAL A 726 -36.10 0.25 -9.77
CA VAL A 726 -35.40 -0.58 -8.77
C VAL A 726 -35.70 -0.02 -7.37
N PRO A 727 -36.54 -0.71 -6.57
CA PRO A 727 -36.89 -0.25 -5.23
C PRO A 727 -35.67 0.02 -4.36
N GLY A 728 -35.61 1.21 -3.77
CA GLY A 728 -34.53 1.63 -2.87
C GLY A 728 -33.27 2.17 -3.55
N TRP A 729 -33.20 2.22 -4.88
CA TRP A 729 -32.04 2.79 -5.58
C TRP A 729 -31.82 4.27 -5.23
N LEU A 730 -30.64 4.58 -4.69
CA LEU A 730 -30.21 5.96 -4.45
C LEU A 730 -29.46 6.46 -5.69
N GLY A 731 -29.97 7.55 -6.27
CA GLY A 731 -29.62 8.05 -7.61
C GLY A 731 -28.19 8.59 -7.84
N PHE A 732 -27.22 8.16 -7.05
CA PHE A 732 -25.81 8.53 -7.09
C PHE A 732 -25.01 7.65 -8.06
N ASN A 733 -25.46 7.59 -9.31
CA ASN A 733 -24.88 6.73 -10.34
C ASN A 733 -23.40 7.06 -10.56
N SER A 734 -22.51 6.09 -10.40
CA SER A 734 -21.06 6.26 -10.55
C SER A 734 -20.53 5.82 -11.90
N THR A 735 -21.21 4.88 -12.54
CA THR A 735 -20.74 4.24 -13.77
C THR A 735 -21.88 3.50 -14.47
N VAL A 736 -21.73 3.33 -15.78
CA VAL A 736 -22.57 2.50 -16.64
C VAL A 736 -21.66 1.64 -17.50
N ALA A 737 -22.05 0.41 -17.80
CA ALA A 737 -21.25 -0.54 -18.58
C ALA A 737 -22.12 -1.31 -19.57
N TRP A 738 -21.74 -1.30 -20.85
CA TRP A 738 -22.36 -2.17 -21.86
C TRP A 738 -21.73 -3.56 -21.86
N GLY A 739 -22.55 -4.61 -21.73
CA GLY A 739 -22.13 -5.99 -21.94
C GLY A 739 -22.18 -6.41 -23.42
N ASN A 740 -23.14 -5.88 -24.18
CA ASN A 740 -23.28 -6.05 -25.63
C ASN A 740 -24.23 -4.94 -26.15
N ASN A 741 -24.88 -5.10 -27.31
CA ASN A 741 -25.79 -4.08 -27.86
C ASN A 741 -27.14 -3.96 -27.13
N SER A 742 -27.45 -4.81 -26.14
CA SER A 742 -28.74 -4.83 -25.42
C SER A 742 -28.60 -4.92 -23.90
N VAL A 743 -27.50 -5.48 -23.40
CA VAL A 743 -27.26 -5.64 -21.97
C VAL A 743 -26.46 -4.47 -21.42
N LEU A 744 -26.97 -3.85 -20.36
CA LEU A 744 -26.37 -2.72 -19.66
C LEU A 744 -26.35 -2.99 -18.16
N TYR A 745 -25.33 -2.48 -17.49
CA TYR A 745 -25.25 -2.41 -16.04
C TYR A 745 -25.02 -0.96 -15.61
N ALA A 746 -25.55 -0.59 -14.47
CA ALA A 746 -25.28 0.69 -13.83
C ALA A 746 -24.93 0.42 -12.37
N ALA A 747 -24.01 1.20 -11.80
CA ALA A 747 -23.71 1.17 -10.38
C ALA A 747 -23.86 2.54 -9.71
N SER A 748 -23.96 2.51 -8.39
CA SER A 748 -24.07 3.69 -7.54
C SER A 748 -22.91 3.76 -6.55
N ALA A 749 -22.39 4.96 -6.35
CA ALA A 749 -21.37 5.27 -5.35
C ALA A 749 -21.97 5.80 -4.05
N SER A 750 -23.28 5.68 -3.84
CA SER A 750 -23.88 6.12 -2.59
C SER A 750 -23.35 5.28 -1.42
N PRO A 751 -23.07 5.92 -0.28
CA PRO A 751 -22.49 5.25 0.88
C PRO A 751 -23.53 4.56 1.74
N PHE A 752 -24.82 4.60 1.39
CA PHE A 752 -25.91 4.04 2.21
C PHE A 752 -26.32 2.63 1.74
N PRO A 753 -26.99 1.83 2.59
CA PRO A 753 -27.49 0.52 2.19
C PRO A 753 -28.60 0.61 1.13
N HIS A 754 -28.36 0.09 -0.09
CA HIS A 754 -29.35 -0.01 -1.18
C HIS A 754 -28.90 -1.00 -2.27
N PRO A 755 -29.75 -1.35 -3.25
CA PRO A 755 -29.28 -2.03 -4.46
C PRO A 755 -28.23 -1.16 -5.16
N ARG A 756 -27.00 -1.66 -5.28
CA ARG A 756 -25.85 -0.90 -5.82
C ARG A 756 -25.54 -1.16 -7.29
N VAL A 757 -26.07 -2.24 -7.84
CA VAL A 757 -25.96 -2.58 -9.26
C VAL A 757 -27.35 -2.89 -9.79
N ALA A 758 -27.66 -2.32 -10.95
CA ALA A 758 -28.85 -2.62 -11.71
C ALA A 758 -28.46 -3.10 -13.11
N LYS A 759 -29.22 -4.06 -13.64
CA LYS A 759 -29.07 -4.62 -14.99
C LYS A 759 -30.28 -4.27 -15.84
N SER A 760 -30.04 -3.90 -17.09
CA SER A 760 -31.02 -3.88 -18.17
C SER A 760 -30.63 -4.92 -19.22
N SER A 761 -31.61 -5.60 -19.81
CA SER A 761 -31.40 -6.58 -20.90
C SER A 761 -32.06 -6.14 -22.20
N ASP A 762 -32.56 -4.91 -22.28
CA ASP A 762 -33.35 -4.37 -23.37
C ASP A 762 -32.91 -2.95 -23.80
N GLY A 763 -31.61 -2.68 -23.69
CA GLY A 763 -31.01 -1.42 -24.13
C GLY A 763 -31.31 -0.23 -23.20
N GLY A 764 -31.55 -0.48 -21.92
CA GLY A 764 -31.74 0.55 -20.90
C GLY A 764 -33.20 0.95 -20.65
N ALA A 765 -34.17 0.28 -21.28
CA ALA A 765 -35.59 0.59 -21.10
C ALA A 765 -36.10 0.14 -19.72
N HIS A 766 -35.77 -1.09 -19.31
CA HIS A 766 -36.13 -1.64 -18.01
C HIS A 766 -34.91 -2.10 -17.22
N TRP A 767 -34.89 -1.78 -15.93
CA TRP A 767 -33.80 -2.06 -14.99
C TRP A 767 -34.30 -2.91 -13.81
N VAL A 768 -33.50 -3.89 -13.42
CA VAL A 768 -33.72 -4.74 -12.24
C VAL A 768 -32.47 -4.77 -11.37
N ALA A 769 -32.62 -4.97 -10.06
CA ALA A 769 -31.48 -5.13 -9.17
C ALA A 769 -30.63 -6.35 -9.56
N ALA A 770 -29.30 -6.19 -9.54
CA ALA A 770 -28.33 -7.22 -9.94
C ALA A 770 -27.08 -7.16 -9.03
N ALA A 771 -27.30 -7.06 -7.72
CA ALA A 771 -26.27 -6.78 -6.72
C ALA A 771 -26.07 -7.92 -5.68
N ALA A 772 -26.62 -9.10 -5.92
CA ALA A 772 -26.61 -10.18 -4.94
C ALA A 772 -25.19 -10.72 -4.71
N GLY A 773 -24.72 -10.70 -3.45
CA GLY A 773 -23.38 -11.12 -3.06
C GLY A 773 -22.35 -9.98 -2.96
N LEU A 774 -22.68 -8.76 -3.39
CA LEU A 774 -21.82 -7.58 -3.21
C LEU A 774 -21.91 -7.02 -1.78
N PRO A 775 -20.78 -6.52 -1.22
CA PRO A 775 -20.78 -5.83 0.06
C PRO A 775 -21.48 -4.46 0.00
N ASP A 776 -21.75 -3.91 1.18
CA ASP A 776 -22.36 -2.58 1.40
C ASP A 776 -21.42 -1.39 1.28
N VAL A 777 -20.75 -1.30 0.12
CA VAL A 777 -19.73 -0.29 -0.16
C VAL A 777 -19.90 0.37 -1.54
N PRO A 778 -19.43 1.61 -1.74
CA PRO A 778 -19.49 2.28 -3.04
C PRO A 778 -18.76 1.52 -4.16
N ILE A 779 -19.25 1.66 -5.39
CA ILE A 779 -18.67 1.09 -6.61
C ILE A 779 -18.21 2.24 -7.50
N ASN A 780 -16.93 2.26 -7.89
CA ASN A 780 -16.35 3.32 -8.74
C ASN A 780 -16.42 3.01 -10.23
N HIS A 781 -16.33 1.73 -10.60
CA HIS A 781 -16.30 1.29 -12.00
C HIS A 781 -16.95 -0.08 -12.15
N LEU A 782 -17.78 -0.24 -13.19
CA LEU A 782 -18.22 -1.53 -13.70
C LEU A 782 -17.55 -1.75 -15.05
N LEU A 783 -16.96 -2.92 -15.24
CA LEU A 783 -16.36 -3.31 -16.50
C LEU A 783 -16.94 -4.65 -16.95
N ALA A 784 -17.72 -4.63 -18.02
CA ALA A 784 -18.22 -5.85 -18.64
C ALA A 784 -17.14 -6.47 -19.54
N SER A 785 -17.04 -7.81 -19.53
CA SER A 785 -16.04 -8.51 -20.33
C SER A 785 -16.39 -8.47 -21.81
N PRO A 786 -15.55 -7.88 -22.69
CA PRO A 786 -15.78 -7.92 -24.14
C PRO A 786 -15.64 -9.33 -24.72
N ALA A 787 -14.97 -10.24 -24.00
CA ALA A 787 -14.80 -11.64 -24.39
C ALA A 787 -16.05 -12.51 -24.09
N ASP A 788 -17.01 -12.01 -23.31
CA ASP A 788 -18.28 -12.70 -23.05
C ASP A 788 -19.41 -12.11 -23.92
N PRO A 789 -19.79 -12.75 -25.03
CA PRO A 789 -20.82 -12.23 -25.93
C PRO A 789 -22.21 -12.16 -25.29
N THR A 790 -22.44 -12.89 -24.19
CA THR A 790 -23.71 -12.84 -23.46
C THR A 790 -23.84 -11.57 -22.63
N GLY A 791 -22.73 -10.90 -22.32
CA GLY A 791 -22.69 -9.73 -21.45
C GLY A 791 -23.01 -10.04 -19.98
N ASN A 792 -22.78 -11.28 -19.52
CA ASN A 792 -23.06 -11.70 -18.14
C ASN A 792 -21.85 -11.63 -17.22
N THR A 793 -20.65 -11.59 -17.79
CA THR A 793 -19.39 -11.45 -17.05
C THR A 793 -19.07 -9.98 -16.83
N VAL A 794 -19.10 -9.55 -15.57
CA VAL A 794 -18.86 -8.14 -15.17
C VAL A 794 -17.98 -8.09 -13.93
N TYR A 795 -17.07 -7.13 -13.90
CA TYR A 795 -16.22 -6.80 -12.77
C TYR A 795 -16.68 -5.49 -12.12
N ALA A 796 -16.68 -5.43 -10.80
CA ALA A 796 -17.01 -4.25 -10.02
C ALA A 796 -15.78 -3.82 -9.20
N ALA A 797 -15.27 -2.62 -9.49
CA ALA A 797 -14.25 -1.95 -8.69
C ALA A 797 -14.92 -1.25 -7.50
N THR A 798 -14.56 -1.67 -6.29
CA THR A 798 -15.19 -1.21 -5.06
C THR A 798 -14.16 -0.56 -4.13
N PHE A 799 -14.63 -0.08 -2.98
CA PHE A 799 -13.75 0.43 -1.92
C PHE A 799 -13.01 -0.69 -1.17
N LEU A 800 -13.38 -1.96 -1.34
CA LEU A 800 -12.81 -3.12 -0.63
C LEU A 800 -12.13 -4.13 -1.55
N GLY A 801 -11.84 -3.74 -2.80
CA GLY A 801 -11.30 -4.61 -3.84
C GLY A 801 -12.26 -4.84 -4.99
N ILE A 802 -12.09 -5.95 -5.72
CA ILE A 802 -12.76 -6.22 -7.00
C ILE A 802 -13.66 -7.42 -6.86
N TYR A 803 -14.89 -7.32 -7.36
CA TYR A 803 -15.87 -8.40 -7.38
C TYR A 803 -16.19 -8.80 -8.81
N GLN A 804 -16.49 -10.07 -9.05
CA GLN A 804 -16.90 -10.60 -10.34
C GLN A 804 -18.26 -11.29 -10.25
N THR A 805 -19.06 -11.13 -11.30
CA THR A 805 -20.19 -12.00 -11.62
C THR A 805 -19.98 -12.63 -13.00
N THR A 806 -20.50 -13.83 -13.21
CA THR A 806 -20.53 -14.52 -14.52
C THR A 806 -21.95 -14.92 -14.93
N ASP A 807 -22.95 -14.55 -14.13
CA ASP A 807 -24.36 -14.89 -14.33
C ASP A 807 -25.25 -13.63 -14.44
N GLY A 808 -24.62 -12.49 -14.74
CA GLY A 808 -25.30 -11.23 -14.96
C GLY A 808 -25.82 -10.58 -13.68
N GLY A 809 -25.08 -10.75 -12.58
CA GLY A 809 -25.32 -10.10 -11.29
C GLY A 809 -26.28 -10.83 -10.36
N GLN A 810 -26.58 -12.10 -10.64
CA GLN A 810 -27.32 -12.96 -9.70
C GLN A 810 -26.42 -13.44 -8.56
N ASN A 811 -25.13 -13.62 -8.84
CA ASN A 811 -24.12 -13.92 -7.84
C ASN A 811 -22.83 -13.14 -8.12
N TRP A 812 -22.39 -12.37 -7.13
CA TRP A 812 -21.09 -11.70 -7.09
C TRP A 812 -20.17 -12.37 -6.07
N GLN A 813 -18.89 -12.45 -6.40
CA GLN A 813 -17.83 -13.00 -5.55
C GLN A 813 -16.59 -12.12 -5.59
N LEU A 814 -15.81 -12.09 -4.52
CA LEU A 814 -14.52 -11.41 -4.51
C LEU A 814 -13.61 -12.03 -5.58
N PHE A 815 -12.95 -11.22 -6.38
CA PHE A 815 -12.17 -11.67 -7.53
C PHE A 815 -10.67 -11.65 -7.24
N GLY A 816 -10.08 -12.85 -7.32
CA GLY A 816 -8.65 -13.07 -7.13
C GLY A 816 -8.18 -12.97 -5.68
N SER A 817 -6.88 -13.10 -5.48
CA SER A 817 -6.22 -13.10 -4.17
C SER A 817 -5.02 -12.16 -4.13
N GLY A 818 -4.70 -11.62 -2.96
CA GLY A 818 -3.47 -10.85 -2.74
C GLY A 818 -3.60 -9.33 -2.91
N LEU A 819 -4.73 -8.84 -3.44
CA LEU A 819 -5.00 -7.41 -3.51
C LEU A 819 -5.27 -6.87 -2.10
N PRO A 820 -4.60 -5.79 -1.65
CA PRO A 820 -4.89 -5.14 -0.38
C PRO A 820 -6.33 -4.62 -0.32
N ALA A 821 -6.84 -4.37 0.89
CA ALA A 821 -8.12 -3.70 1.09
C ALA A 821 -8.00 -2.20 0.77
N VAL A 822 -7.94 -1.90 -0.53
CA VAL A 822 -7.76 -0.56 -1.10
C VAL A 822 -8.91 -0.23 -2.05
N GLN A 823 -9.19 1.07 -2.17
CA GLN A 823 -10.14 1.56 -3.14
C GLN A 823 -9.60 1.40 -4.57
N VAL A 824 -10.45 0.86 -5.45
CA VAL A 824 -10.15 0.70 -6.87
C VAL A 824 -10.99 1.70 -7.67
N PHE A 825 -10.35 2.57 -8.45
CA PHE A 825 -11.05 3.61 -9.22
C PHE A 825 -11.36 3.20 -10.65
N SER A 826 -10.46 2.43 -11.26
CA SER A 826 -10.58 2.04 -12.66
C SER A 826 -10.04 0.63 -12.89
N LEU A 827 -10.55 0.03 -13.96
CA LEU A 827 -10.21 -1.30 -14.42
C LEU A 827 -9.92 -1.23 -15.91
N TYR A 828 -8.91 -1.96 -16.35
CA TYR A 828 -8.66 -2.23 -17.75
C TYR A 828 -8.71 -3.73 -17.98
N LEU A 829 -9.41 -4.17 -19.04
CA LEU A 829 -9.45 -5.55 -19.47
C LEU A 829 -9.02 -5.61 -20.93
N SER A 830 -8.05 -6.47 -21.23
CA SER A 830 -7.62 -6.68 -22.60
C SER A 830 -8.78 -7.16 -23.48
N PRO A 831 -8.79 -6.86 -24.80
CA PRO A 831 -9.90 -7.25 -25.69
C PRO A 831 -10.23 -8.75 -25.69
N ASP A 832 -9.24 -9.61 -25.42
CA ASP A 832 -9.39 -11.06 -25.31
C ASP A 832 -9.79 -11.56 -23.90
N GLY A 833 -9.87 -10.67 -22.91
CA GLY A 833 -10.18 -10.99 -21.52
C GLY A 833 -9.05 -11.64 -20.73
N GLY A 834 -7.85 -11.79 -21.30
CA GLY A 834 -6.71 -12.50 -20.70
C GLY A 834 -5.93 -11.73 -19.64
N LEU A 835 -6.03 -10.39 -19.63
CA LEU A 835 -5.32 -9.48 -18.73
C LEU A 835 -6.29 -8.48 -18.10
N LEU A 836 -6.38 -8.48 -16.77
CA LEU A 836 -7.11 -7.47 -16.01
C LEU A 836 -6.11 -6.62 -15.20
N ARG A 837 -6.25 -5.29 -15.29
CA ARG A 837 -5.52 -4.32 -14.47
C ARG A 837 -6.45 -3.48 -13.63
N ALA A 838 -5.94 -3.03 -12.49
CA ALA A 838 -6.64 -2.21 -11.52
C ALA A 838 -5.79 -0.99 -11.14
N ALA A 839 -6.36 0.20 -11.28
CA ALA A 839 -5.85 1.43 -10.71
C ALA A 839 -6.37 1.57 -9.28
N THR A 840 -5.46 1.57 -8.31
CA THR A 840 -5.81 1.69 -6.90
C THR A 840 -5.42 3.05 -6.36
N PHE A 841 -6.18 3.54 -5.40
CA PHE A 841 -5.92 4.84 -4.80
C PHE A 841 -5.00 4.74 -3.60
N GLY A 842 -3.69 4.65 -3.87
CA GLY A 842 -2.65 4.56 -2.85
C GLY A 842 -1.88 3.25 -2.83
N ARG A 843 -2.15 2.28 -3.71
CA ARG A 843 -1.34 1.05 -3.83
C ARG A 843 -0.82 0.82 -5.26
N GLY A 844 -0.81 1.86 -6.08
CA GLY A 844 -0.41 1.80 -7.48
C GLY A 844 -1.31 0.93 -8.35
N ILE A 845 -0.70 0.32 -9.37
CA ILE A 845 -1.36 -0.53 -10.36
C ILE A 845 -1.16 -2.00 -10.00
N TRP A 846 -2.24 -2.76 -10.10
CA TRP A 846 -2.23 -4.20 -9.90
C TRP A 846 -2.72 -4.92 -11.15
N GLU A 847 -2.24 -6.13 -11.38
CA GLU A 847 -2.72 -6.95 -12.50
C GLU A 847 -2.86 -8.42 -12.17
N THR A 848 -3.67 -9.10 -12.96
CA THR A 848 -3.85 -10.55 -12.94
C THR A 848 -4.16 -11.06 -14.35
N GLY A 849 -3.91 -12.36 -14.56
CA GLY A 849 -3.91 -12.96 -15.89
C GLY A 849 -2.57 -12.80 -16.60
N GLN A 850 -2.48 -13.30 -17.83
CA GLN A 850 -1.31 -13.15 -18.66
C GLN A 850 -1.59 -11.98 -19.60
N ALA A 851 -0.78 -10.92 -19.56
CA ALA A 851 -0.64 -10.03 -20.70
C ALA A 851 -0.43 -10.93 -21.92
N THR A 852 -1.37 -10.91 -22.86
CA THR A 852 -1.43 -11.95 -23.87
C THR A 852 -0.10 -12.04 -24.58
N GLN A 853 0.56 -13.18 -24.45
CA GLN A 853 1.48 -13.61 -25.49
C GLN A 853 0.62 -13.73 -26.75
N LEU A 854 0.72 -12.72 -27.62
CA LEU A 854 0.57 -12.96 -29.04
C LEU A 854 1.49 -14.14 -29.35
N SER A 855 0.87 -15.27 -29.74
CA SER A 855 1.43 -16.52 -30.27
C SER A 855 2.89 -16.79 -29.90
N PRO A 856 3.24 -17.89 -29.20
CA PRO A 856 4.61 -18.12 -28.75
C PRO A 856 5.56 -17.84 -29.91
N ALA A 857 6.30 -16.74 -29.80
CA ALA A 857 7.57 -16.63 -30.49
C ALA A 857 8.27 -17.92 -30.08
N THR A 858 8.47 -18.81 -31.06
CA THR A 858 9.05 -20.15 -30.92
C THR A 858 9.86 -20.22 -29.63
N PRO A 859 9.45 -20.99 -28.60
CA PRO A 859 10.07 -20.94 -27.29
C PRO A 859 11.57 -20.93 -27.49
N ARG A 860 12.22 -19.83 -27.09
CA ARG A 860 13.66 -19.74 -27.20
C ARG A 860 14.18 -20.97 -26.47
N SER A 861 14.82 -21.89 -27.18
CA SER A 861 15.32 -23.10 -26.56
C SER A 861 16.18 -22.69 -25.36
N PRO A 862 16.02 -23.33 -24.19
CA PRO A 862 16.80 -23.00 -23.00
C PRO A 862 18.27 -22.85 -23.36
N GLN A 863 18.85 -21.71 -23.04
CA GLN A 863 20.26 -21.45 -23.33
C GLN A 863 21.12 -21.90 -22.16
N THR A 864 22.38 -22.15 -22.48
CA THR A 864 23.41 -22.40 -21.47
C THR A 864 24.36 -21.23 -21.45
N PHE A 865 24.46 -20.55 -20.30
CA PHE A 865 25.41 -19.49 -20.06
C PHE A 865 26.60 -20.02 -19.26
N LYS A 866 27.80 -19.83 -19.78
CA LYS A 866 29.04 -20.31 -19.16
C LYS A 866 29.63 -19.24 -18.25
N VAL A 867 30.10 -19.62 -17.07
CA VAL A 867 30.80 -18.72 -16.14
C VAL A 867 32.21 -19.26 -15.89
N PRO A 868 33.29 -18.48 -16.05
CA PRO A 868 33.32 -17.05 -16.34
C PRO A 868 33.27 -16.67 -17.85
N GLY A 869 32.88 -17.61 -18.73
CA GLY A 869 33.01 -17.45 -20.20
C GLY A 869 32.11 -16.37 -20.81
N ASP A 870 30.79 -16.55 -20.69
CA ASP A 870 29.78 -15.62 -21.22
C ASP A 870 29.51 -14.48 -20.22
N PHE A 871 29.64 -14.76 -18.92
CA PHE A 871 29.51 -13.77 -17.84
C PHE A 871 30.64 -13.91 -16.84
N PRO A 872 31.13 -12.81 -16.26
CA PRO A 872 32.28 -12.82 -15.34
C PRO A 872 31.95 -13.40 -13.95
N THR A 873 30.67 -13.42 -13.55
CA THR A 873 30.22 -13.91 -12.23
C THR A 873 28.97 -14.77 -12.37
N VAL A 874 28.69 -15.59 -11.36
CA VAL A 874 27.49 -16.43 -11.31
C VAL A 874 26.24 -15.55 -11.22
N GLN A 875 26.25 -14.49 -10.41
CA GLN A 875 25.11 -13.58 -10.30
C GLN A 875 24.79 -12.89 -11.64
N ALA A 876 25.81 -12.43 -12.39
CA ALA A 876 25.57 -11.79 -13.69
C ALA A 876 24.91 -12.74 -14.71
N ALA A 877 25.28 -14.03 -14.67
CA ALA A 877 24.61 -15.05 -15.48
C ALA A 877 23.16 -15.30 -15.03
N VAL A 878 22.89 -15.32 -13.71
CA VAL A 878 21.53 -15.42 -13.15
C VAL A 878 20.65 -14.24 -13.58
N ASP A 879 21.20 -13.02 -13.54
CA ASP A 879 20.48 -11.81 -13.90
C ASP A 879 20.07 -11.82 -15.38
N ALA A 880 21.01 -12.23 -16.26
CA ALA A 880 20.79 -12.31 -17.70
C ALA A 880 19.94 -13.51 -18.15
N ALA A 881 19.88 -14.57 -17.35
CA ALA A 881 19.14 -15.78 -17.68
C ALA A 881 17.62 -15.57 -17.66
N ALA A 882 16.92 -16.18 -18.61
CA ALA A 882 15.48 -16.36 -18.59
C ALA A 882 15.11 -17.63 -17.81
N ALA A 883 13.85 -17.75 -17.41
CA ALA A 883 13.36 -18.94 -16.71
C ALA A 883 13.58 -20.21 -17.56
N GLY A 884 14.11 -21.26 -16.94
CA GLY A 884 14.43 -22.54 -17.56
C GLY A 884 15.86 -22.65 -18.14
N ASP A 885 16.61 -21.55 -18.23
CA ASP A 885 18.00 -21.58 -18.71
C ASP A 885 18.95 -22.33 -17.76
N THR A 886 20.13 -22.66 -18.27
CA THR A 886 21.21 -23.30 -17.51
C THR A 886 22.40 -22.37 -17.35
N ILE A 887 22.93 -22.29 -16.14
CA ILE A 887 24.21 -21.65 -15.82
C ILE A 887 25.24 -22.76 -15.61
N ALA A 888 26.20 -22.85 -16.52
CA ALA A 888 27.28 -23.83 -16.48
C ALA A 888 28.54 -23.21 -15.88
N LEU A 889 28.92 -23.67 -14.69
CA LEU A 889 30.12 -23.23 -13.99
C LEU A 889 31.33 -24.06 -14.47
N ALA A 890 32.36 -23.38 -14.96
CA ALA A 890 33.64 -24.01 -15.22
C ALA A 890 34.30 -24.48 -13.89
N PRO A 891 35.36 -25.32 -13.95
CA PRO A 891 36.20 -25.58 -12.79
C PRO A 891 36.77 -24.28 -12.21
N GLY A 892 36.57 -24.04 -10.92
CA GLY A 892 37.02 -22.81 -10.27
C GLY A 892 36.26 -22.49 -8.98
N THR A 893 36.74 -21.45 -8.29
CA THR A 893 36.10 -20.90 -7.09
C THR A 893 35.56 -19.51 -7.38
N TYR A 894 34.26 -19.33 -7.16
CA TYR A 894 33.51 -18.10 -7.37
C TYR A 894 33.16 -17.52 -5.99
N ALA A 895 33.89 -16.50 -5.56
CA ALA A 895 33.70 -15.86 -4.25
C ALA A 895 32.63 -14.76 -4.34
N GLU A 896 31.37 -15.14 -4.19
CA GLU A 896 30.22 -14.23 -4.34
C GLU A 896 28.99 -14.72 -3.55
N GLN A 897 28.02 -13.83 -3.36
CA GLN A 897 26.68 -14.20 -2.92
C GLN A 897 25.76 -14.24 -4.14
N VAL A 898 24.95 -15.29 -4.25
CA VAL A 898 24.05 -15.50 -5.38
C VAL A 898 22.59 -15.51 -4.91
N THR A 899 21.73 -14.79 -5.62
CA THR A 899 20.28 -14.75 -5.41
C THR A 899 19.57 -15.20 -6.67
N ILE A 900 18.74 -16.24 -6.55
CA ILE A 900 17.95 -16.80 -7.65
C ILE A 900 16.46 -16.63 -7.33
N SER A 901 15.74 -15.95 -8.21
CA SER A 901 14.31 -15.61 -8.06
C SER A 901 13.44 -16.11 -9.23
N LYS A 902 14.00 -16.94 -10.10
CA LYS A 902 13.37 -17.50 -11.30
C LYS A 902 13.80 -18.96 -11.50
N ASP A 903 13.02 -19.75 -12.23
CA ASP A 903 13.36 -21.16 -12.51
C ASP A 903 14.69 -21.25 -13.26
N LEU A 904 15.68 -21.99 -12.76
CA LEU A 904 17.01 -22.11 -13.37
C LEU A 904 17.69 -23.44 -13.06
N ASN A 905 18.60 -23.84 -13.93
CA ASN A 905 19.55 -24.92 -13.67
C ASN A 905 20.94 -24.33 -13.37
N LEU A 906 21.59 -24.75 -12.30
CA LEU A 906 22.99 -24.44 -12.02
C LEU A 906 23.82 -25.72 -12.04
N ARG A 907 24.76 -25.82 -12.97
CA ARG A 907 25.55 -27.06 -13.19
C ARG A 907 27.03 -26.79 -13.09
N GLY A 908 27.72 -27.53 -12.23
CA GLY A 908 29.18 -27.58 -12.22
C GLY A 908 29.73 -28.37 -13.41
N ALA A 909 31.01 -28.16 -13.73
CA ALA A 909 31.66 -28.87 -14.83
C ALA A 909 31.84 -30.37 -14.54
N SER A 910 32.10 -30.71 -13.27
CA SER A 910 32.19 -32.06 -12.72
C SER A 910 32.18 -31.99 -11.20
N SER A 911 31.83 -33.10 -10.53
CA SER A 911 31.81 -33.14 -9.07
C SER A 911 33.17 -32.76 -8.47
N GLY A 912 33.17 -31.78 -7.56
CA GLY A 912 34.35 -31.35 -6.80
C GLY A 912 35.17 -30.24 -7.46
N THR A 913 34.80 -29.78 -8.66
CA THR A 913 35.62 -28.81 -9.40
C THR A 913 35.07 -27.39 -9.44
N SER A 914 33.76 -27.21 -9.22
CA SER A 914 33.09 -25.90 -9.29
C SER A 914 32.55 -25.52 -7.92
N THR A 915 33.02 -24.39 -7.37
CA THR A 915 32.73 -23.98 -6.00
C THR A 915 32.24 -22.54 -5.93
N ILE A 916 31.06 -22.30 -5.34
CA ILE A 916 30.63 -20.97 -4.89
C ILE A 916 31.06 -20.81 -3.44
N LYS A 917 31.92 -19.83 -3.17
CA LYS A 917 32.51 -19.59 -1.85
C LYS A 917 31.96 -18.31 -1.24
N ALA A 918 31.78 -18.31 0.09
CA ALA A 918 31.49 -17.09 0.83
C ALA A 918 32.52 -15.98 0.52
N PRO A 919 32.09 -14.78 0.10
CA PRO A 919 33.00 -13.68 -0.14
C PRO A 919 33.61 -13.16 1.17
N SER A 920 34.69 -12.38 1.07
CA SER A 920 35.38 -11.80 2.23
C SER A 920 34.54 -10.80 3.02
N ALA A 921 33.47 -10.27 2.42
CA ALA A 921 32.47 -9.43 3.07
C ALA A 921 31.09 -9.94 2.66
N LEU A 922 30.28 -10.34 3.64
CA LEU A 922 28.89 -10.77 3.42
C LEU A 922 27.95 -9.58 3.61
N HIS A 923 27.10 -9.39 2.62
CA HIS A 923 26.02 -8.41 2.63
C HIS A 923 24.70 -9.08 3.03
N PHE A 924 23.77 -8.29 3.57
CA PHE A 924 22.41 -8.75 3.79
C PHE A 924 21.79 -9.20 2.46
N GLY A 925 21.23 -10.39 2.46
CA GLY A 925 20.44 -10.89 1.35
C GLY A 925 19.08 -10.19 1.26
N PRO A 926 18.28 -10.53 0.24
CA PRO A 926 16.92 -10.00 0.05
C PRO A 926 15.94 -10.43 1.16
N VAL A 927 16.33 -11.37 2.02
CA VAL A 927 15.58 -11.77 3.21
C VAL A 927 16.15 -11.02 4.40
N ALA A 928 15.32 -10.17 5.01
CA ALA A 928 15.75 -9.28 6.09
C ALA A 928 16.48 -10.02 7.22
N GLY A 929 17.60 -9.45 7.65
CA GLY A 929 18.40 -9.99 8.76
C GLY A 929 19.15 -11.30 8.46
N ARG A 930 19.14 -11.79 7.20
CA ARG A 930 19.80 -13.03 6.78
C ARG A 930 20.98 -12.76 5.85
N ARG A 931 22.03 -13.58 6.00
CA ARG A 931 23.21 -13.60 5.12
C ARG A 931 23.54 -15.03 4.76
N SER A 932 23.40 -15.31 3.46
CA SER A 932 23.72 -16.60 2.89
C SER A 932 24.62 -16.49 1.67
N ILE A 933 25.30 -17.58 1.34
CA ILE A 933 26.08 -17.68 0.10
C ILE A 933 25.12 -17.80 -1.09
N LEU A 934 24.07 -18.61 -0.96
CA LEU A 934 23.03 -18.77 -1.95
C LEU A 934 21.64 -18.53 -1.35
N THR A 935 20.83 -17.68 -1.99
CA THR A 935 19.41 -17.46 -1.66
C THR A 935 18.52 -17.84 -2.83
N ILE A 936 17.47 -18.61 -2.57
CA ILE A 936 16.44 -18.99 -3.55
C ILE A 936 15.07 -18.54 -3.03
N LEU A 937 14.34 -17.77 -3.84
CA LEU A 937 13.12 -17.06 -3.41
C LEU A 937 12.09 -16.87 -4.55
N ASN A 938 10.95 -16.22 -4.28
CA ASN A 938 9.86 -15.94 -5.23
C ASN A 938 9.34 -17.17 -6.02
N ALA A 939 9.08 -18.28 -5.34
CA ALA A 939 8.55 -19.51 -5.92
C ALA A 939 9.41 -20.15 -7.05
N ALA A 940 10.67 -19.74 -7.18
CA ALA A 940 11.61 -20.30 -8.14
C ALA A 940 11.86 -21.79 -7.91
N ASN A 941 11.92 -22.58 -8.98
CA ASN A 941 12.33 -23.98 -8.99
C ASN A 941 13.75 -24.08 -9.56
N VAL A 942 14.70 -24.40 -8.69
CA VAL A 942 16.12 -24.41 -9.03
C VAL A 942 16.68 -25.82 -8.91
N ASP A 943 17.35 -26.28 -9.96
CA ASP A 943 18.07 -27.55 -9.98
C ASP A 943 19.59 -27.30 -9.94
N ILE A 944 20.26 -27.82 -8.90
CA ILE A 944 21.71 -27.70 -8.72
C ILE A 944 22.36 -29.08 -8.83
N SER A 945 23.38 -29.19 -9.67
CA SER A 945 24.19 -30.42 -9.81
C SER A 945 25.68 -30.12 -9.90
N ASP A 946 26.51 -30.96 -9.28
CA ASP A 946 27.98 -30.89 -9.33
C ASP A 946 28.61 -29.55 -8.84
N VAL A 947 27.86 -28.76 -8.05
CA VAL A 947 28.34 -27.50 -7.44
C VAL A 947 28.61 -27.69 -5.95
N TYR A 948 29.74 -27.14 -5.49
CA TYR A 948 30.06 -27.04 -4.08
C TYR A 948 29.75 -25.63 -3.57
N ILE A 949 29.06 -25.52 -2.45
CA ILE A 949 28.81 -24.25 -1.77
C ILE A 949 29.63 -24.30 -0.49
N THR A 950 30.59 -23.38 -0.32
CA THR A 950 31.56 -23.48 0.78
C THR A 950 31.72 -22.19 1.56
N GLY A 951 31.80 -22.33 2.88
CA GLY A 951 32.28 -21.26 3.75
C GLY A 951 33.83 -21.26 3.84
N PRO A 952 34.39 -20.74 4.95
CA PRO A 952 33.69 -20.10 6.04
C PRO A 952 33.40 -18.63 5.71
N GLY A 953 32.52 -18.00 6.48
CA GLY A 953 32.52 -16.54 6.58
C GLY A 953 33.84 -16.05 7.16
N THR A 954 34.20 -14.79 6.92
CA THR A 954 35.41 -14.16 7.46
C THR A 954 35.20 -13.56 8.84
N GLU A 955 33.96 -13.19 9.16
CA GLU A 955 33.60 -12.46 10.36
C GLU A 955 33.32 -13.40 11.56
N PRO A 956 33.73 -13.02 12.78
CA PRO A 956 33.40 -13.77 14.00
C PRO A 956 31.91 -14.07 14.13
N CYS A 957 31.54 -15.18 14.75
CA CYS A 957 30.13 -15.60 14.87
C CYS A 957 29.22 -14.63 15.66
N ASN A 958 29.79 -13.81 16.54
CA ASN A 958 29.04 -12.76 17.25
C ASN A 958 28.93 -11.47 16.42
N SER A 959 29.66 -11.36 15.32
CA SER A 959 29.60 -10.20 14.43
C SER A 959 28.21 -10.07 13.82
N PRO A 960 27.65 -8.85 13.75
CA PRO A 960 26.38 -8.64 13.07
C PRO A 960 26.48 -8.98 11.58
N THR A 961 27.67 -9.13 10.99
CA THR A 961 27.94 -9.46 9.57
C THR A 961 28.33 -10.92 9.31
N SER A 962 28.22 -11.79 10.31
CA SER A 962 28.61 -13.20 10.18
C SER A 962 27.73 -14.01 9.21
N LEU A 963 28.27 -15.11 8.69
CA LEU A 963 27.57 -16.05 7.82
C LEU A 963 26.52 -16.84 8.61
N GLN A 964 25.27 -16.83 8.16
CA GLN A 964 24.16 -17.51 8.84
C GLN A 964 23.74 -18.80 8.13
N GLU A 965 23.69 -18.80 6.80
CA GLU A 965 23.33 -19.99 6.02
C GLU A 965 24.25 -20.20 4.82
N GLY A 966 24.61 -21.44 4.51
CA GLY A 966 25.18 -21.75 3.19
C GLY A 966 24.14 -21.51 2.10
N VAL A 967 22.97 -22.14 2.25
CA VAL A 967 21.83 -22.03 1.32
C VAL A 967 20.56 -21.70 2.08
N LEU A 968 19.83 -20.68 1.60
CA LEU A 968 18.54 -20.26 2.13
C LEU A 968 17.44 -20.40 1.06
N ILE A 969 16.35 -21.12 1.37
CA ILE A 969 15.21 -21.36 0.48
C ILE A 969 13.93 -20.87 1.19
N VAL A 970 13.26 -19.87 0.63
CA VAL A 970 12.08 -19.22 1.23
C VAL A 970 11.08 -18.77 0.13
N GLN A 971 9.97 -18.14 0.49
CA GLN A 971 9.00 -17.57 -0.47
C GLN A 971 8.45 -18.62 -1.45
N ASN A 972 8.12 -19.81 -0.95
CA ASN A 972 7.62 -20.96 -1.70
C ASN A 972 8.58 -21.52 -2.76
N ALA A 973 9.84 -21.08 -2.77
CA ALA A 973 10.84 -21.59 -3.68
C ALA A 973 11.18 -23.06 -3.41
N ALA A 974 11.68 -23.74 -4.45
CA ALA A 974 12.10 -25.12 -4.43
C ALA A 974 13.54 -25.26 -4.91
N LEU A 975 14.32 -26.06 -4.18
CA LEU A 975 15.65 -26.50 -4.59
C LEU A 975 15.67 -28.02 -4.75
N THR A 976 16.11 -28.50 -5.91
CA THR A 976 16.61 -29.86 -6.08
C THR A 976 18.13 -29.82 -6.15
N MET A 977 18.82 -30.57 -5.29
CA MET A 977 20.29 -30.64 -5.32
C MET A 977 20.78 -32.09 -5.42
N SER A 978 21.69 -32.34 -6.37
CA SER A 978 22.32 -33.63 -6.63
C SER A 978 23.84 -33.51 -6.83
N SER A 979 24.61 -34.54 -6.48
CA SER A 979 26.05 -34.72 -6.80
C SER A 979 27.05 -33.59 -6.43
N GLY A 980 26.69 -32.69 -5.51
CA GLY A 980 27.53 -31.59 -5.00
C GLY A 980 27.84 -31.67 -3.50
N GLY A 981 28.26 -30.54 -2.91
CA GLY A 981 28.61 -30.48 -1.49
C GLY A 981 28.35 -29.12 -0.85
N ILE A 982 28.08 -29.12 0.46
CA ILE A 982 27.89 -27.93 1.29
C ILE A 982 28.85 -28.04 2.45
N THR A 983 29.95 -27.30 2.39
CA THR A 983 31.14 -27.57 3.21
C THR A 983 31.63 -26.33 3.95
N ASP A 984 32.31 -26.52 5.08
CA ASP A 984 33.00 -25.44 5.80
C ASP A 984 32.05 -24.32 6.27
N MET A 985 30.82 -24.70 6.67
CA MET A 985 29.73 -23.78 6.98
C MET A 985 29.83 -23.20 8.39
N HIS A 986 30.81 -22.33 8.59
CA HIS A 986 31.00 -21.63 9.85
C HIS A 986 31.41 -20.17 9.68
N ALA A 987 31.31 -19.42 10.77
CA ALA A 987 31.85 -18.06 10.88
C ALA A 987 33.39 -18.04 10.92
N GLY A 988 34.02 -16.88 10.74
CA GLY A 988 35.49 -16.78 10.69
C GLY A 988 36.18 -17.14 12.00
N SER A 989 35.50 -16.96 13.13
CA SER A 989 35.90 -17.50 14.43
C SER A 989 34.68 -17.93 15.24
N ILE A 990 34.82 -19.03 15.98
CA ILE A 990 33.75 -19.68 16.74
C ILE A 990 34.04 -19.51 18.24
N SER A 991 33.07 -19.00 19.01
CA SER A 991 33.13 -18.91 20.47
C SER A 991 31.90 -19.58 21.10
N GLY A 992 32.01 -20.06 22.34
CA GLY A 992 30.93 -20.77 23.02
C GLY A 992 29.63 -19.95 23.19
N SER A 993 29.71 -18.61 23.20
CA SER A 993 28.54 -17.73 23.24
C SER A 993 27.72 -17.70 21.94
N CYS A 994 28.30 -18.10 20.82
CA CYS A 994 27.63 -18.03 19.51
C CYS A 994 26.56 -19.10 19.33
N SER A 995 26.81 -20.28 19.91
CA SER A 995 25.84 -21.37 19.91
C SER A 995 24.60 -21.06 20.72
N LEU A 996 24.78 -20.43 21.89
CA LEU A 996 23.70 -20.04 22.79
C LEU A 996 22.86 -18.86 22.28
N SER A 997 23.44 -18.00 21.44
CA SER A 997 22.75 -16.80 20.91
C SER A 997 22.01 -17.05 19.59
N GLY A 998 21.98 -18.29 19.09
CA GLY A 998 21.31 -18.64 17.83
C GLY A 998 21.99 -18.06 16.57
N ARG A 999 23.25 -17.60 16.68
CA ARG A 999 24.04 -17.01 15.59
C ARG A 999 24.99 -18.02 14.93
N SER A 1000 24.64 -19.30 14.99
CA SER A 1000 25.45 -20.38 14.42
C SER A 1000 25.11 -20.62 12.96
N THR A 1001 26.10 -21.01 12.16
CA THR A 1001 25.95 -21.11 10.71
C THR A 1001 25.36 -22.46 10.32
N SER A 1002 24.23 -22.45 9.61
CA SER A 1002 23.58 -23.67 9.09
C SER A 1002 24.06 -23.99 7.66
N GLY A 1003 24.10 -25.26 7.29
CA GLY A 1003 24.42 -25.67 5.92
C GLY A 1003 23.32 -25.27 4.93
N VAL A 1004 22.14 -25.87 5.08
CA VAL A 1004 20.94 -25.57 4.28
C VAL A 1004 19.78 -25.24 5.18
N ARG A 1005 18.99 -24.24 4.80
CA ARG A 1005 17.75 -23.88 5.48
C ARG A 1005 16.61 -23.73 4.49
N ALA A 1006 15.60 -24.61 4.61
CA ALA A 1006 14.32 -24.52 3.94
C ALA A 1006 13.26 -23.98 4.90
N GLY A 1007 12.96 -22.70 4.72
CA GLY A 1007 11.98 -21.94 5.49
C GLY A 1007 12.38 -21.45 6.89
N LEU A 1008 11.53 -20.62 7.50
CA LEU A 1008 11.78 -19.84 8.72
C LEU A 1008 10.60 -19.90 9.73
N ARG A 1009 10.87 -19.67 11.03
CA ARG A 1009 9.87 -19.74 12.14
C ARG A 1009 9.13 -18.43 12.43
N ASN A 1010 9.82 -17.28 12.43
CA ASN A 1010 9.27 -15.97 12.76
C ASN A 1010 9.30 -15.06 11.52
N GLY A 1011 8.27 -14.21 11.39
CA GLY A 1011 7.94 -13.35 10.25
C GLY A 1011 9.11 -12.92 9.38
N GLY A 1012 9.03 -13.23 8.08
CA GLY A 1012 9.63 -12.40 7.06
C GLY A 1012 8.89 -11.07 7.09
N VAL A 1013 9.61 -10.00 6.79
CA VAL A 1013 9.20 -8.63 7.08
C VAL A 1013 7.97 -8.19 6.25
N ASP A 1014 7.43 -9.02 5.34
CA ASP A 1014 6.60 -8.53 4.22
C ASP A 1014 5.33 -9.38 3.93
N GLY A 1015 4.86 -10.23 4.85
CA GLY A 1015 3.70 -11.11 4.60
C GLY A 1015 3.92 -12.17 3.51
N GLN A 1016 5.16 -12.34 3.04
CA GLN A 1016 5.57 -13.34 2.06
C GLN A 1016 5.65 -14.74 2.68
N PRO A 1017 5.38 -15.82 1.91
CA PRO A 1017 5.49 -17.18 2.42
C PRO A 1017 6.90 -17.44 2.96
N LEU A 1018 7.03 -17.94 4.18
CA LEU A 1018 8.33 -18.34 4.73
C LEU A 1018 8.66 -19.79 4.46
N SER A 1019 7.83 -20.47 3.68
CA SER A 1019 7.98 -21.86 3.29
C SER A 1019 9.07 -22.02 2.23
N GLY A 1020 9.82 -23.11 2.33
CA GLY A 1020 10.77 -23.56 1.32
C GLY A 1020 10.63 -25.05 1.07
N ARG A 1021 10.90 -25.49 -0.16
CA ARG A 1021 10.87 -26.91 -0.54
C ARG A 1021 12.28 -27.38 -0.90
N LEU A 1022 12.76 -28.42 -0.24
CA LEU A 1022 14.10 -28.96 -0.46
C LEU A 1022 14.00 -30.42 -0.90
N THR A 1023 14.61 -30.75 -2.03
CA THR A 1023 14.89 -32.13 -2.45
C THR A 1023 16.40 -32.27 -2.57
N MET A 1024 17.00 -33.18 -1.80
CA MET A 1024 18.45 -33.31 -1.75
C MET A 1024 18.86 -34.78 -1.75
N THR A 1025 19.69 -35.17 -2.72
CA THR A 1025 20.16 -36.54 -2.82
C THR A 1025 21.62 -36.69 -3.23
N GLY A 1026 22.35 -37.56 -2.52
CA GLY A 1026 23.77 -37.80 -2.80
C GLY A 1026 24.67 -36.58 -2.55
N VAL A 1027 24.26 -35.65 -1.68
CA VAL A 1027 25.02 -34.44 -1.35
C VAL A 1027 25.76 -34.62 -0.02
N SER A 1028 26.99 -34.12 0.07
CA SER A 1028 27.74 -34.07 1.34
C SER A 1028 27.54 -32.73 2.06
N VAL A 1029 27.12 -32.74 3.32
CA VAL A 1029 27.02 -31.55 4.19
C VAL A 1029 27.98 -31.69 5.36
N SER A 1030 28.91 -30.76 5.54
CA SER A 1030 29.91 -30.85 6.61
C SER A 1030 30.47 -29.52 7.07
N GLY A 1031 31.05 -29.50 8.27
CA GLY A 1031 31.73 -28.31 8.82
C GLY A 1031 30.78 -27.20 9.25
N TYR A 1032 29.50 -27.53 9.47
CA TYR A 1032 28.51 -26.59 10.00
C TYR A 1032 28.67 -26.42 11.52
N THR A 1033 28.27 -25.26 12.04
CA THR A 1033 28.35 -24.94 13.48
C THR A 1033 27.00 -24.73 14.15
N GLY A 1034 25.98 -24.39 13.36
CA GLY A 1034 24.58 -24.55 13.72
C GLY A 1034 24.14 -25.93 13.23
N ASP A 1035 23.13 -26.01 12.38
CA ASP A 1035 22.62 -27.30 11.91
C ASP A 1035 23.06 -27.62 10.47
N GLY A 1036 23.18 -28.90 10.15
CA GLY A 1036 23.53 -29.33 8.80
C GLY A 1036 22.43 -28.96 7.80
N ILE A 1037 21.23 -29.49 8.02
CA ILE A 1037 20.05 -29.22 7.21
C ILE A 1037 18.89 -28.85 8.12
N VAL A 1038 18.20 -27.76 7.81
CA VAL A 1038 17.02 -27.31 8.56
C VAL A 1038 15.80 -27.21 7.65
N VAL A 1039 14.70 -27.84 8.05
CA VAL A 1039 13.38 -27.67 7.43
C VAL A 1039 12.45 -27.10 8.49
N ARG A 1040 12.01 -25.85 8.32
CA ARG A 1040 11.33 -25.11 9.38
C ARG A 1040 10.18 -24.26 8.85
N GLY A 1041 9.11 -24.17 9.65
CA GLY A 1041 7.95 -23.33 9.37
C GLY A 1041 6.85 -24.05 8.59
N PHE A 1042 5.60 -23.57 8.76
CA PHE A 1042 4.44 -24.12 8.07
C PHE A 1042 4.57 -24.00 6.55
N GLY A 1043 4.23 -25.09 5.83
CA GLY A 1043 4.32 -25.16 4.37
C GLY A 1043 5.71 -25.55 3.83
N SER A 1044 6.75 -25.58 4.68
CA SER A 1044 8.07 -26.08 4.29
C SER A 1044 8.09 -27.60 4.20
N THR A 1045 8.77 -28.12 3.17
CA THR A 1045 8.94 -29.56 2.98
C THR A 1045 10.38 -29.95 2.64
N GLY A 1046 10.79 -31.14 3.07
CA GLY A 1046 12.11 -31.69 2.78
C GLY A 1046 12.07 -33.15 2.33
N ALA A 1047 12.71 -33.49 1.21
CA ALA A 1047 13.00 -34.85 0.78
C ALA A 1047 14.52 -35.04 0.77
N ILE A 1048 15.07 -35.56 1.86
CA ILE A 1048 16.51 -35.63 2.13
C ILE A 1048 16.89 -37.11 2.11
N THR A 1049 17.48 -37.57 1.00
CA THR A 1049 17.74 -39.00 0.79
C THR A 1049 19.16 -39.32 0.35
N ARG A 1050 19.80 -40.36 0.91
CA ARG A 1050 21.16 -40.79 0.53
C ARG A 1050 22.25 -39.70 0.66
N ASN A 1051 22.11 -38.79 1.62
CA ASN A 1051 23.09 -37.74 1.87
C ASN A 1051 24.10 -38.16 2.94
N ARG A 1052 25.28 -37.53 2.93
CA ARG A 1052 26.29 -37.67 4.00
C ARG A 1052 26.38 -36.38 4.78
N ILE A 1053 25.97 -36.38 6.05
CA ILE A 1053 25.88 -35.20 6.90
C ILE A 1053 26.82 -35.40 8.09
N THR A 1054 27.87 -34.59 8.19
CA THR A 1054 28.93 -34.77 9.20
C THR A 1054 29.12 -33.49 10.00
N GLY A 1055 28.76 -33.55 11.28
CA GLY A 1055 28.99 -32.48 12.23
C GLY A 1055 30.49 -32.23 12.49
N PRO A 1056 30.81 -31.16 13.21
CA PRO A 1056 32.19 -30.74 13.46
C PRO A 1056 32.97 -31.70 14.37
N GLY A 1057 32.28 -32.60 15.10
CA GLY A 1057 32.91 -33.54 16.03
C GLY A 1057 33.35 -32.91 17.35
N SER A 1058 34.02 -33.72 18.18
CA SER A 1058 34.32 -33.40 19.57
C SER A 1058 35.33 -32.26 19.73
N GLY A 1059 35.21 -31.48 20.79
CA GLY A 1059 36.12 -30.38 21.11
C GLY A 1059 35.82 -29.08 20.35
N THR A 1060 34.70 -29.01 19.62
CA THR A 1060 34.24 -27.80 18.94
C THR A 1060 33.27 -27.03 19.84
N LEU A 1061 33.41 -25.70 19.90
CA LEU A 1061 32.49 -24.81 20.64
C LEU A 1061 31.18 -24.56 19.84
N ALA A 1062 30.44 -25.63 19.53
CA ALA A 1062 29.23 -25.61 18.71
C ALA A 1062 28.11 -26.48 19.32
N LEU A 1063 26.86 -26.26 18.86
CA LEU A 1063 25.66 -27.03 19.20
C LEU A 1063 25.02 -27.57 17.92
N PRO A 1064 25.68 -28.49 17.21
CA PRO A 1064 25.24 -28.91 15.90
C PRO A 1064 24.15 -29.97 15.96
N ASN A 1065 23.09 -29.84 15.17
CA ASN A 1065 22.27 -30.99 14.77
C ASN A 1065 22.57 -31.39 13.33
N GLY A 1066 22.42 -32.68 13.00
CA GLY A 1066 22.58 -33.14 11.62
C GLY A 1066 21.44 -32.64 10.73
N VAL A 1067 20.22 -33.06 11.05
CA VAL A 1067 18.99 -32.60 10.41
C VAL A 1067 18.00 -32.14 11.47
N GLU A 1068 17.43 -30.95 11.27
CA GLU A 1068 16.43 -30.35 12.15
C GLU A 1068 15.11 -30.16 11.38
N VAL A 1069 13.99 -30.66 11.92
CA VAL A 1069 12.64 -30.47 11.39
C VAL A 1069 11.72 -29.88 12.46
N LEU A 1070 11.34 -28.61 12.32
CA LEU A 1070 10.64 -27.87 13.37
C LEU A 1070 9.44 -27.05 12.88
N ALA A 1071 8.60 -26.63 13.83
CA ALA A 1071 7.61 -25.55 13.67
C ALA A 1071 6.61 -25.81 12.53
N GLY A 1072 6.07 -27.03 12.46
CA GLY A 1072 5.01 -27.40 11.51
C GLY A 1072 5.48 -27.83 10.11
N ALA A 1073 6.80 -27.93 9.90
CA ALA A 1073 7.37 -28.48 8.66
C ALA A 1073 7.23 -30.02 8.57
N ILE A 1074 7.30 -30.55 7.35
CA ILE A 1074 7.22 -31.99 7.07
C ILE A 1074 8.45 -32.43 6.26
N ALA A 1075 9.10 -33.53 6.65
CA ALA A 1075 10.22 -34.07 5.87
C ALA A 1075 10.20 -35.59 5.72
N THR A 1076 10.76 -36.09 4.62
CA THR A 1076 11.15 -37.48 4.41
C THR A 1076 12.66 -37.58 4.47
N LEU A 1077 13.18 -38.30 5.46
CA LEU A 1077 14.60 -38.53 5.71
C LEU A 1077 14.88 -40.02 5.50
N SER A 1078 15.52 -40.38 4.38
CA SER A 1078 15.83 -41.79 4.10
C SER A 1078 17.26 -42.08 3.67
N ASP A 1079 17.81 -43.22 4.11
CA ASP A 1079 19.10 -43.73 3.64
C ASP A 1079 20.28 -42.75 3.83
N ASN A 1080 20.17 -41.78 4.76
CA ASN A 1080 21.25 -40.82 5.01
C ASN A 1080 22.28 -41.39 5.98
N THR A 1081 23.54 -40.95 5.86
CA THR A 1081 24.59 -41.21 6.84
C THR A 1081 24.87 -39.93 7.61
N ILE A 1082 24.55 -39.89 8.90
CA ILE A 1082 24.64 -38.71 9.76
C ILE A 1082 25.55 -38.99 10.94
N SER A 1083 26.57 -38.16 11.16
CA SER A 1083 27.57 -38.44 12.20
C SER A 1083 28.20 -37.21 12.84
N ASN A 1084 28.79 -37.41 14.03
CA ASN A 1084 29.64 -36.45 14.74
C ASN A 1084 28.95 -35.13 15.14
N ASN A 1085 27.64 -35.17 15.41
CA ASN A 1085 26.91 -34.04 15.99
C ASN A 1085 27.00 -34.12 17.52
N LEU A 1086 27.95 -33.36 18.10
CA LEU A 1086 28.33 -33.44 19.52
C LEU A 1086 28.29 -32.05 20.17
N CYS A 1087 27.70 -31.97 21.36
CA CYS A 1087 27.63 -30.80 22.23
C CYS A 1087 28.74 -30.90 23.28
N ASP A 1088 29.83 -30.13 23.16
CA ASP A 1088 30.96 -30.14 24.11
C ASP A 1088 31.15 -28.81 24.85
N LEU A 1089 30.11 -27.97 24.92
CA LEU A 1089 30.13 -26.70 25.66
C LEU A 1089 30.10 -26.97 27.19
N PRO A 1090 31.18 -26.63 27.94
CA PRO A 1090 31.40 -27.14 29.31
C PRO A 1090 30.33 -26.79 30.36
N ALA A 1091 29.51 -25.76 30.13
CA ALA A 1091 28.56 -25.24 31.11
C ALA A 1091 27.11 -25.69 30.88
N ILE A 1092 26.79 -26.20 29.69
CA ILE A 1092 25.39 -26.47 29.27
C ILE A 1092 25.18 -27.85 28.68
N CYS A 1093 26.24 -28.48 28.14
CA CYS A 1093 26.11 -29.80 27.51
C CYS A 1093 26.25 -30.90 28.55
N GLY A 1094 25.45 -31.95 28.39
CA GLY A 1094 25.56 -33.12 29.25
C GLY A 1094 24.44 -34.12 29.06
N PRO A 1095 24.45 -35.22 29.83
CA PRO A 1095 23.54 -36.34 29.65
C PRO A 1095 22.11 -36.10 30.14
N ASP A 1096 21.82 -35.02 30.87
CA ASP A 1096 20.48 -34.72 31.39
C ASP A 1096 19.60 -34.04 30.32
N PRO A 1097 18.59 -34.72 29.73
CA PRO A 1097 17.76 -34.16 28.65
C PRO A 1097 16.81 -33.05 29.09
N ILE A 1098 16.68 -32.77 30.40
CA ILE A 1098 15.82 -31.72 30.93
C ILE A 1098 16.64 -30.46 31.25
N GLY A 1099 17.74 -30.64 32.00
CA GLY A 1099 18.56 -29.53 32.49
C GLY A 1099 19.75 -29.17 31.60
N GLN A 1100 20.09 -29.99 30.61
CA GLN A 1100 21.29 -29.85 29.78
C GLN A 1100 20.98 -30.02 28.29
N VAL A 1101 21.85 -29.51 27.43
CA VAL A 1101 21.69 -29.53 25.96
C VAL A 1101 22.40 -30.75 25.37
N GLN A 1102 21.77 -31.35 24.35
CA GLN A 1102 22.37 -32.43 23.54
C GLN A 1102 22.24 -32.10 22.04
N SER A 1103 23.20 -32.59 21.27
CA SER A 1103 23.20 -32.52 19.81
C SER A 1103 22.65 -33.79 19.17
N ALA A 1104 21.65 -33.68 18.31
CA ALA A 1104 21.05 -34.84 17.65
C ALA A 1104 21.62 -35.08 16.24
N GLY A 1105 21.65 -36.34 15.83
CA GLY A 1105 21.76 -36.69 14.41
C GLY A 1105 20.53 -36.19 13.65
N ILE A 1106 19.35 -36.53 14.14
CA ILE A 1106 18.06 -36.02 13.64
C ILE A 1106 17.24 -35.50 14.82
N LEU A 1107 16.87 -34.22 14.78
CA LEU A 1107 15.97 -33.57 15.73
C LEU A 1107 14.65 -33.25 15.05
N VAL A 1108 13.54 -33.70 15.65
CA VAL A 1108 12.19 -33.39 15.15
C VAL A 1108 11.30 -32.88 16.27
N ALA A 1109 10.70 -31.71 16.02
CA ALA A 1109 9.62 -31.13 16.82
C ALA A 1109 8.54 -30.56 15.89
N SER A 1110 7.81 -31.45 15.24
CA SER A 1110 6.86 -31.10 14.17
C SER A 1110 5.55 -31.90 14.23
N ARG A 1111 4.68 -31.72 13.22
CA ARG A 1111 3.34 -32.33 13.15
C ARG A 1111 3.38 -33.71 12.46
N PRO A 1112 2.28 -34.51 12.55
CA PRO A 1112 2.12 -35.74 11.78
C PRO A 1112 2.48 -35.58 10.30
N GLY A 1113 3.38 -36.45 9.80
CA GLY A 1113 3.75 -36.53 8.39
C GLY A 1113 5.25 -36.65 8.11
N THR A 1114 6.11 -36.45 9.11
CA THR A 1114 7.56 -36.65 8.94
C THR A 1114 7.91 -38.15 8.97
N ALA A 1115 8.77 -38.59 8.07
CA ALA A 1115 9.21 -39.98 7.98
C ALA A 1115 10.74 -40.07 8.08
N ILE A 1116 11.22 -40.88 9.02
CA ILE A 1116 12.63 -41.13 9.30
C ILE A 1116 12.85 -42.62 9.08
N THR A 1117 13.50 -42.99 7.98
CA THR A 1117 13.64 -44.41 7.63
C THR A 1117 15.02 -44.79 7.11
N HIS A 1118 15.55 -45.94 7.54
CA HIS A 1118 16.80 -46.50 6.99
C HIS A 1118 18.04 -45.57 7.08
N ASN A 1119 18.08 -44.64 8.03
CA ASN A 1119 19.25 -43.77 8.22
C ASN A 1119 20.33 -44.46 9.07
N GLN A 1120 21.59 -44.11 8.84
CA GLN A 1120 22.74 -44.52 9.66
C GLN A 1120 23.21 -43.33 10.51
N LEU A 1121 23.04 -43.43 11.83
CA LEU A 1121 23.28 -42.34 12.79
C LEU A 1121 24.41 -42.74 13.74
N THR A 1122 25.60 -42.17 13.56
CA THR A 1122 26.82 -42.62 14.26
C THR A 1122 27.53 -41.51 15.03
N ASN A 1123 27.93 -41.77 16.28
CA ASN A 1123 28.72 -40.82 17.10
C ASN A 1123 28.07 -39.43 17.26
N ASN A 1124 26.76 -39.34 17.42
CA ASN A 1124 26.06 -38.11 17.84
C ASN A 1124 25.80 -38.15 19.35
N ASP A 1125 25.32 -37.08 19.98
CA ASP A 1125 24.88 -37.20 21.39
C ASP A 1125 23.62 -38.02 21.50
N ILE A 1126 22.69 -37.73 20.59
CA ILE A 1126 21.45 -38.48 20.40
C ILE A 1126 21.38 -38.87 18.93
N GLY A 1127 21.02 -40.12 18.63
CA GLY A 1127 20.81 -40.54 17.24
C GLY A 1127 19.57 -39.88 16.64
N THR A 1128 18.36 -40.29 17.08
CA THR A 1128 17.09 -39.61 16.78
C THR A 1128 16.49 -38.98 18.04
N TYR A 1129 16.04 -37.74 17.96
CA TYR A 1129 15.42 -37.02 19.05
C TYR A 1129 14.07 -36.45 18.62
N LEU A 1130 12.99 -37.00 19.17
CA LEU A 1130 11.62 -36.60 18.92
C LEU A 1130 11.12 -35.83 20.14
N ILE A 1131 10.83 -34.52 19.99
CA ILE A 1131 10.43 -33.63 21.09
C ILE A 1131 9.15 -32.85 20.75
N PHE A 1132 8.19 -32.69 21.66
CA PHE A 1132 6.91 -31.98 21.41
C PHE A 1132 6.12 -32.54 20.21
N ALA A 1133 6.18 -33.85 20.05
CA ALA A 1133 5.98 -34.51 18.76
C ALA A 1133 4.90 -35.61 18.80
N GLY A 1134 3.83 -35.44 19.59
CA GLY A 1134 2.78 -36.45 19.72
C GLY A 1134 2.21 -36.93 18.36
N GLY A 1135 2.46 -38.19 18.03
CA GLY A 1135 2.08 -38.82 16.76
C GLY A 1135 2.70 -38.20 15.51
N CYS A 1136 3.81 -37.44 15.64
CA CYS A 1136 4.33 -36.62 14.55
C CYS A 1136 4.93 -37.42 13.41
N CYS A 1137 5.54 -38.56 13.73
CA CYS A 1137 6.58 -39.09 12.90
C CYS A 1137 6.56 -40.62 12.85
N SER A 1138 6.92 -41.15 11.69
CA SER A 1138 7.31 -42.56 11.58
C SER A 1138 8.83 -42.64 11.68
N ASP A 1139 9.33 -43.25 12.74
CA ASP A 1139 10.76 -43.56 12.90
C ASP A 1139 10.94 -45.07 12.79
N SER A 1140 11.57 -45.52 11.70
CA SER A 1140 11.65 -46.96 11.42
C SER A 1140 12.83 -47.41 10.58
N GLY A 1141 13.46 -48.52 11.00
CA GLY A 1141 14.48 -49.23 10.22
C GLY A 1141 15.84 -48.55 10.21
N ASN A 1142 16.11 -47.64 11.15
CA ASN A 1142 17.37 -46.90 11.26
C ASN A 1142 18.43 -47.71 12.01
N THR A 1143 19.70 -47.42 11.74
CA THR A 1143 20.85 -48.00 12.45
C THR A 1143 21.57 -46.91 13.23
N LEU A 1144 21.54 -46.99 14.55
CA LEU A 1144 22.05 -45.98 15.47
C LEU A 1144 23.25 -46.55 16.23
N THR A 1145 24.46 -46.07 15.93
CA THR A 1145 25.72 -46.69 16.40
C THR A 1145 26.55 -45.73 17.24
N ASN A 1146 26.92 -46.12 18.46
CA ASN A 1146 27.81 -45.37 19.35
C ASN A 1146 27.39 -43.90 19.59
N ASN A 1147 26.07 -43.61 19.63
CA ASN A 1147 25.60 -42.29 20.04
C ASN A 1147 25.83 -42.12 21.56
N ARG A 1148 26.39 -40.98 21.99
CA ARG A 1148 27.06 -40.79 23.28
C ARG A 1148 26.14 -40.97 24.48
N TYR A 1149 24.95 -40.35 24.46
CA TYR A 1149 24.00 -40.40 25.58
C TYR A 1149 22.84 -41.33 25.27
N PHE A 1150 22.17 -41.11 24.14
CA PHE A 1150 20.98 -41.88 23.77
C PHE A 1150 21.08 -42.37 22.32
N GLY A 1151 20.74 -43.64 22.07
CA GLY A 1151 20.49 -44.12 20.71
C GLY A 1151 19.33 -43.32 20.10
N ALA A 1152 18.18 -43.34 20.76
CA ALA A 1152 17.02 -42.51 20.44
C ALA A 1152 16.40 -41.90 21.71
N ALA A 1153 15.75 -40.75 21.59
CA ALA A 1153 15.03 -40.10 22.67
C ALA A 1153 13.64 -39.63 22.21
N ILE A 1154 12.61 -39.92 22.99
CA ILE A 1154 11.25 -39.43 22.85
C ILE A 1154 10.97 -38.55 24.05
N GLN A 1155 10.63 -37.28 23.83
CA GLN A 1155 10.37 -36.33 24.89
C GLN A 1155 9.08 -35.56 24.62
N ASP A 1156 8.26 -35.40 25.65
CA ASP A 1156 7.05 -34.56 25.63
C ASP A 1156 6.20 -34.85 24.38
N GLY A 1157 5.63 -36.05 24.31
CA GLY A 1157 4.72 -36.46 23.25
C GLY A 1157 4.84 -37.92 22.83
N ASP A 1158 3.69 -38.55 22.57
CA ASP A 1158 3.61 -39.98 22.27
C ASP A 1158 4.19 -40.33 20.88
N ASN A 1159 5.21 -41.18 20.82
CA ASN A 1159 5.84 -41.60 19.56
C ASN A 1159 6.20 -43.09 19.55
N ALA A 1160 6.36 -43.65 18.34
CA ALA A 1160 6.74 -45.03 18.16
C ALA A 1160 8.04 -45.17 17.36
N LEU A 1161 8.92 -46.05 17.82
CA LEU A 1161 10.12 -46.51 17.11
C LEU A 1161 9.88 -47.94 16.62
N SER A 1162 10.25 -48.23 15.38
CA SER A 1162 9.94 -49.53 14.76
C SER A 1162 11.13 -50.10 13.97
N ASN A 1163 11.51 -51.36 14.20
CA ASN A 1163 12.57 -52.03 13.43
C ASN A 1163 13.95 -51.35 13.48
N ASP A 1164 14.20 -50.46 14.45
CA ASP A 1164 15.49 -49.79 14.59
C ASP A 1164 16.54 -50.70 15.25
N SER A 1165 17.81 -50.53 14.86
CA SER A 1165 18.95 -51.25 15.43
C SER A 1165 19.90 -50.27 16.12
N ILE A 1166 19.97 -50.34 17.45
CA ILE A 1166 20.81 -49.49 18.30
C ILE A 1166 21.97 -50.33 18.84
N VAL A 1167 23.21 -49.90 18.56
CA VAL A 1167 24.44 -50.60 18.97
C VAL A 1167 25.42 -49.63 19.62
N GLY A 1168 25.80 -49.87 20.88
CA GLY A 1168 26.73 -49.00 21.60
C GLY A 1168 26.07 -47.73 22.18
N GLY A 1169 26.85 -46.89 22.87
CA GLY A 1169 26.34 -45.71 23.58
C GLY A 1169 26.00 -45.96 25.05
N GLN A 1170 25.56 -44.93 25.78
CA GLN A 1170 25.18 -45.07 27.19
C GLN A 1170 23.82 -45.74 27.35
N VAL A 1171 22.78 -45.16 26.76
CA VAL A 1171 21.40 -45.64 26.83
C VAL A 1171 20.86 -45.89 25.43
N GLY A 1172 20.10 -46.96 25.25
CA GLY A 1172 19.49 -47.29 23.96
C GLY A 1172 18.37 -46.32 23.60
N VAL A 1173 17.23 -46.41 24.30
CA VAL A 1173 16.08 -45.50 24.11
C VAL A 1173 15.72 -44.77 25.41
N ALA A 1174 15.59 -43.45 25.35
CA ALA A 1174 15.04 -42.64 26.45
C ALA A 1174 13.60 -42.19 26.16
N VAL A 1175 12.75 -42.22 27.17
CA VAL A 1175 11.42 -41.59 27.19
C VAL A 1175 11.40 -40.56 28.30
N VAL A 1176 11.16 -39.30 27.96
CA VAL A 1176 11.30 -38.15 28.84
C VAL A 1176 9.98 -37.38 28.91
N ALA A 1177 9.54 -37.02 30.10
CA ALA A 1177 8.33 -36.24 30.34
C ALA A 1177 8.67 -35.12 31.32
N ASP A 1178 8.67 -33.86 30.87
CA ASP A 1178 8.89 -32.68 31.71
C ASP A 1178 7.81 -31.61 31.58
N SER A 1179 7.01 -31.67 30.51
CA SER A 1179 5.97 -30.69 30.22
C SER A 1179 4.66 -31.31 29.73
N GLU A 1180 4.68 -32.58 29.30
CA GLU A 1180 3.50 -33.42 29.14
C GLU A 1180 3.78 -34.90 29.42
N ASP A 1181 2.73 -35.66 29.77
CA ASP A 1181 2.85 -37.11 29.89
C ASP A 1181 3.28 -37.70 28.53
N THR A 1182 4.25 -38.60 28.55
CA THR A 1182 4.93 -39.06 27.33
C THR A 1182 4.96 -40.58 27.27
N THR A 1183 4.45 -41.14 26.18
CA THR A 1183 4.49 -42.57 25.90
C THR A 1183 5.42 -42.88 24.73
N GLY A 1184 6.52 -43.56 25.02
CA GLY A 1184 7.39 -44.16 23.99
C GLY A 1184 6.94 -45.58 23.68
N THR A 1185 6.61 -45.86 22.42
CA THR A 1185 6.22 -47.20 21.96
C THR A 1185 7.33 -47.85 21.14
N LEU A 1186 7.75 -49.06 21.49
CA LEU A 1186 8.79 -49.81 20.77
C LEU A 1186 8.20 -51.03 20.05
N HIS A 1187 8.50 -51.15 18.76
CA HIS A 1187 8.11 -52.29 17.94
C HIS A 1187 9.32 -52.91 17.25
N ASN A 1188 9.78 -54.08 17.71
CA ASN A 1188 10.91 -54.78 17.09
C ASN A 1188 12.20 -53.94 17.06
N VAL A 1189 12.52 -53.24 18.14
CA VAL A 1189 13.74 -52.43 18.27
C VAL A 1189 14.85 -53.27 18.91
N SER A 1190 15.97 -53.46 18.21
CA SER A 1190 17.12 -54.22 18.73
C SER A 1190 18.12 -53.30 19.41
N ILE A 1191 18.38 -53.49 20.70
CA ILE A 1191 19.33 -52.69 21.48
C ILE A 1191 20.45 -53.58 21.99
N GLN A 1192 21.70 -53.27 21.62
CA GLN A 1192 22.87 -54.09 21.94
C GLN A 1192 24.04 -53.22 22.41
N GLN A 1193 24.86 -53.77 23.30
CA GLN A 1193 26.16 -53.18 23.70
C GLN A 1193 26.08 -51.77 24.32
N THR A 1194 24.95 -51.38 24.93
CA THR A 1194 24.85 -50.13 25.70
C THR A 1194 25.59 -50.26 27.04
N SER A 1195 26.17 -49.17 27.54
CA SER A 1195 27.00 -49.20 28.75
C SER A 1195 26.23 -48.95 30.05
N VAL A 1196 25.00 -48.41 29.99
CA VAL A 1196 24.16 -48.12 31.15
C VAL A 1196 22.87 -48.94 31.12
N ALA A 1197 21.96 -48.66 30.19
CA ALA A 1197 20.65 -49.31 30.12
C ALA A 1197 20.20 -49.51 28.67
N ALA A 1198 19.38 -50.53 28.43
CA ALA A 1198 18.72 -50.69 27.14
C ALA A 1198 17.68 -49.57 26.92
N THR A 1199 16.91 -49.25 27.96
CA THR A 1199 15.92 -48.16 27.93
C THR A 1199 15.93 -47.37 29.24
N GLN A 1200 15.48 -46.12 29.20
CA GLN A 1200 15.36 -45.24 30.36
C GLN A 1200 14.09 -44.38 30.30
N THR A 1201 13.35 -44.30 31.40
CA THR A 1201 12.21 -43.37 31.55
C THR A 1201 12.57 -42.26 32.53
N ILE A 1202 12.32 -41.00 32.17
CA ILE A 1202 12.64 -39.82 32.97
C ILE A 1202 11.36 -39.00 33.15
N SER A 1203 10.83 -38.96 34.38
CA SER A 1203 9.64 -38.18 34.74
C SER A 1203 10.06 -36.97 35.58
N CYS A 1204 9.62 -35.77 35.19
CA CYS A 1204 9.84 -34.53 35.93
C CYS A 1204 8.55 -33.72 36.06
N CYS A 1205 8.57 -32.74 36.97
CA CYS A 1205 7.79 -31.52 36.80
C CYS A 1205 6.26 -31.73 36.84
N GLY A 1206 5.82 -32.89 37.35
CA GLY A 1206 4.41 -33.29 37.44
C GLY A 1206 3.93 -34.23 36.34
N PHE A 1207 4.79 -34.58 35.37
CA PHE A 1207 4.47 -35.42 34.21
C PHE A 1207 5.16 -36.78 34.28
N THR A 1208 4.57 -37.77 33.62
CA THR A 1208 4.98 -39.17 33.70
C THR A 1208 5.42 -39.70 32.34
N ALA A 1209 6.64 -40.28 32.30
CA ALA A 1209 7.13 -41.02 31.15
C ALA A 1209 6.73 -42.50 31.24
N HIS A 1210 6.13 -43.01 30.18
CA HIS A 1210 5.70 -44.39 30.01
C HIS A 1210 6.39 -45.03 28.81
N LEU A 1211 6.91 -46.25 28.98
CA LEU A 1211 7.47 -47.05 27.90
C LEU A 1211 6.59 -48.28 27.66
N VAL A 1212 6.20 -48.51 26.40
CA VAL A 1212 5.35 -49.63 25.99
C VAL A 1212 6.02 -50.39 24.86
N GLY A 1213 6.23 -51.70 25.02
CA GLY A 1213 6.85 -52.55 23.99
C GLY A 1213 7.97 -53.42 24.54
N SER A 1214 8.47 -54.35 23.71
CA SER A 1214 9.54 -55.30 24.05
C SER A 1214 10.67 -55.23 23.05
#